data_AF-A0A1C7FJ00-F1
#
_entry.id   AF-A0A1C7FJ00-F1
#
_cell.length_a   1.000
_cell.length_b   1.000
_cell.length_c   1.000
_cell.angle_alpha   90.00
_cell.angle_beta   90.00
_cell.angle_gamma   90.00
#
_symmetry.space_group_name_H-M   'P 1'
#
loop_
_entity.id
_entity.type
_entity.pdbx_description
1 polymer ?
#
loop_
_entity_poly.entity_id
_entity_poly.type
_entity_poly.pdbx_seq_one_letter_code
_entity_poly.pdbx_strand_id
1 'polypeptide(L)'
;MRVFLCEKPTQGRDVAAVLGCTKKIEGALTAANDAVTVTWGIGHILSQANPEDYDPALKAWAYDTLPIVPSNWQMMVPADKKKQFKVIKQLLLKATEVVIATDADREGEVIGRELLDFVGYRGPVQRLWLSALDEASVRKALASLKPGHETEPLYWAGMARSRADWLLGMNLTRLCSLLARDAGYSTVFSIGRVQTPTLRLVVERDLAIARFISKPFFDVVAGFNGLFDAKWQVPEALCDEAGRCLARASAESVVGQCQGQQAVVSVFETKRQKAKYPALFFLSALQKSMSSRYGYSAQQVLDTAQALYEKHKLTTYPRSDCAFLPMSQFDEVNDIVRGLAQVGEFSGWCQGVDTSLKSACWNDKKVAQSSHHAIIPTGKQPDLATLSEQERNVYIAIVQRYLAQFYPHAEDDATTVELTCGAHRFKTRGVVERVKGWRIILASEGDTDESQEGKGEEQKQSLPVLTVGQSVSVSSARVVEKKTTPPAHFTEGSLLDAMANIARSENIPAPFKAILKETAGLGTEATRAAIIETLKKRGFIDAKGSGKSKKLISSDSGRALIGALPDEISNPVMTAIWEQSLDAIEKRAMTLDDFMQRQEGFVRAIVSKVKSGELQLKLPKHVEVTHPCPLCGQTMHSRKGKTMFWACANKEACGLILDNARGKPAAHQKCSCGKGVQVRKSGKEKGKFYWSCSAWKQGCTKRHFDEKGKIGPQIGS
;
A
#
# COMPACT_ATOMS: atom_id res chain seq x y z
N MET A 1 -0.31 42.00 9.87
CA MET A 1 -0.17 40.71 10.58
C MET A 1 0.31 39.68 9.58
N ARG A 2 1.42 38.99 9.87
CA ARG A 2 1.97 37.91 9.04
C ARG A 2 1.37 36.57 9.46
N VAL A 3 0.85 35.79 8.51
CA VAL A 3 0.20 34.49 8.80
C VAL A 3 1.03 33.34 8.24
N PHE A 4 1.43 32.40 9.08
CA PHE A 4 2.02 31.13 8.66
C PHE A 4 0.91 30.07 8.56
N LEU A 5 0.73 29.50 7.36
CA LEU A 5 -0.27 28.47 7.08
C LEU A 5 0.40 27.09 6.99
N CYS A 6 0.27 26.29 8.04
CA CYS A 6 0.79 24.92 8.09
C CYS A 6 -0.26 23.90 7.63
N GLU A 7 0.14 22.66 7.36
CA GLU A 7 -0.76 21.60 6.90
C GLU A 7 -1.57 20.97 8.04
N LYS A 8 -0.95 20.87 9.22
CA LYS A 8 -1.47 20.10 10.35
C LYS A 8 -1.11 20.75 11.71
N PRO A 9 -1.89 20.46 12.77
CA PRO A 9 -1.68 21.10 14.08
C PRO A 9 -0.31 20.84 14.71
N THR A 10 0.29 19.68 14.49
CA THR A 10 1.62 19.33 15.02
C THR A 10 2.70 20.22 14.40
N GLN A 11 2.79 20.24 13.07
CA GLN A 11 3.67 21.14 12.32
C GLN A 11 3.46 22.62 12.72
N GLY A 12 2.20 23.05 12.86
CA GLY A 12 1.89 24.42 13.28
C GLY A 12 2.45 24.78 14.67
N ARG A 13 2.50 23.82 15.61
CA ARG A 13 3.10 24.05 16.93
C ARG A 13 4.62 24.13 16.86
N ASP A 14 5.26 23.29 16.06
CA ASP A 14 6.71 23.26 15.92
C ASP A 14 7.21 24.57 15.29
N VAL A 15 6.54 25.05 14.23
CA VAL A 15 6.82 26.35 13.61
C VAL A 15 6.55 27.51 14.58
N ALA A 16 5.43 27.46 15.32
CA ALA A 16 5.09 28.49 16.29
C ALA A 16 6.10 28.60 17.45
N ALA A 17 6.66 27.48 17.90
CA ALA A 17 7.67 27.47 18.96
C ALA A 17 8.92 28.26 18.55
N VAL A 18 9.40 28.06 17.32
CA VAL A 18 10.57 28.78 16.78
C VAL A 18 10.28 30.27 16.56
N LEU A 19 9.05 30.61 16.16
CA LEU A 19 8.60 31.99 15.95
C LEU A 19 8.24 32.75 17.24
N GLY A 20 8.25 32.09 18.40
CA GLY A 20 7.83 32.69 19.68
C GLY A 20 6.32 32.95 19.79
N CYS A 21 5.50 32.26 18.99
CA CYS A 21 4.05 32.36 19.01
C CYS A 21 3.45 31.46 20.11
N THR A 22 3.29 32.01 21.31
CA THR A 22 2.85 31.24 22.50
C THR A 22 1.39 31.47 22.90
N LYS A 23 0.77 32.59 22.48
CA LYS A 23 -0.61 32.92 22.83
C LYS A 23 -1.57 32.04 22.02
N LYS A 24 -2.31 31.18 22.72
CA LYS A 24 -3.28 30.26 22.11
C LYS A 24 -4.56 31.01 21.75
N ILE A 25 -4.99 30.86 20.50
CA ILE A 25 -6.32 31.23 20.03
C ILE A 25 -6.98 30.01 19.38
N GLU A 26 -8.28 30.07 19.12
CA GLU A 26 -8.97 28.95 18.50
C GLU A 26 -8.38 28.64 17.12
N GLY A 27 -7.82 27.44 16.96
CA GLY A 27 -7.26 26.96 15.69
C GLY A 27 -5.93 27.58 15.26
N ALA A 28 -5.28 28.40 16.09
CA ALA A 28 -4.01 29.06 15.77
C ALA A 28 -3.20 29.46 17.02
N LEU A 29 -1.95 29.86 16.82
CA LEU A 29 -1.03 30.42 17.83
C LEU A 29 -0.54 31.79 17.37
N THR A 30 -0.52 32.78 18.25
CA THR A 30 -0.12 34.15 17.90
C THR A 30 1.01 34.64 18.80
N ALA A 31 1.83 35.56 18.28
CA ALA A 31 2.80 36.30 19.06
C ALA A 31 2.10 37.23 20.06
N ALA A 32 2.78 37.59 21.15
CA ALA A 32 2.20 38.45 22.19
C ALA A 32 1.70 39.81 21.66
N ASN A 33 2.36 40.35 20.62
CA ASN A 33 2.02 41.60 19.96
C ASN A 33 1.08 41.44 18.75
N ASP A 34 0.54 40.23 18.53
CA ASP A 34 -0.34 39.89 17.40
C ASP A 34 0.24 40.19 16.00
N ALA A 35 1.57 40.39 15.88
CA ALA A 35 2.23 40.69 14.61
C ALA A 35 2.39 39.44 13.72
N VAL A 36 2.55 38.26 14.34
CA VAL A 36 2.74 36.96 13.68
C VAL A 36 1.73 35.97 14.23
N THR A 37 1.04 35.25 13.34
CA THR A 37 0.10 34.19 13.70
C THR A 37 0.41 32.92 12.90
N VAL A 38 0.45 31.77 13.56
CA VAL A 38 0.59 30.45 12.94
C VAL A 38 -0.75 29.73 13.03
N THR A 39 -1.30 29.34 11.88
CA THR A 39 -2.51 28.53 11.76
C THR A 39 -2.20 27.27 10.96
N TRP A 40 -3.15 26.34 10.89
CA TRP A 40 -2.96 25.07 10.20
C TRP A 40 -4.24 24.54 9.56
N GLY A 41 -4.08 23.74 8.51
CA GLY A 41 -5.09 22.84 8.02
C GLY A 41 -5.28 21.60 8.91
N ILE A 42 -6.05 20.64 8.39
CA ILE A 42 -6.14 19.28 8.95
C ILE A 42 -6.03 18.35 7.74
N GLY A 43 -4.87 18.42 7.08
CA GLY A 43 -4.73 18.08 5.67
C GLY A 43 -5.56 19.04 4.81
N HIS A 44 -6.14 18.52 3.73
CA HIS A 44 -7.11 19.24 2.91
C HIS A 44 -8.30 19.77 3.72
N ILE A 45 -8.51 21.08 3.64
CA ILE A 45 -9.68 21.78 4.20
C ILE A 45 -10.81 21.92 3.16
N LEU A 46 -10.46 21.79 1.88
CA LEU A 46 -11.36 21.88 0.75
C LEU A 46 -11.43 20.51 0.04
N SER A 47 -12.49 20.29 -0.73
CA SER A 47 -12.63 19.15 -1.62
C SER A 47 -13.33 19.57 -2.90
N GLN A 48 -13.06 18.87 -4.00
CA GLN A 48 -13.83 19.03 -5.24
C GLN A 48 -15.33 18.81 -4.95
N ALA A 49 -16.18 19.61 -5.56
CA ALA A 49 -17.63 19.45 -5.47
C ALA A 49 -18.09 18.13 -6.12
N ASN A 50 -19.20 17.57 -5.64
CA ASN A 50 -19.82 16.39 -6.26
C ASN A 50 -20.60 16.82 -7.51
N PRO A 51 -20.92 15.89 -8.43
CA PRO A 51 -21.69 16.23 -9.62
C PRO A 51 -23.02 16.93 -9.32
N GLU A 52 -23.74 16.51 -8.29
CA GLU A 52 -25.00 17.13 -7.86
C GLU A 52 -24.88 18.55 -7.31
N ASP A 53 -23.67 18.97 -6.91
CA ASP A 53 -23.40 20.34 -6.48
C ASP A 53 -23.24 21.28 -7.69
N TYR A 54 -22.86 20.75 -8.86
CA TYR A 54 -22.86 21.49 -10.12
C TYR A 54 -24.26 21.59 -10.72
N ASP A 55 -25.00 20.48 -10.72
CA ASP A 55 -26.39 20.41 -11.18
C ASP A 55 -27.13 19.29 -10.42
N PRO A 56 -28.20 19.59 -9.67
CA PRO A 56 -28.99 18.59 -8.96
C PRO A 56 -29.46 17.40 -9.81
N ALA A 57 -29.65 17.57 -11.12
CA ALA A 57 -30.01 16.50 -12.04
C ALA A 57 -28.93 15.40 -12.15
N LEU A 58 -27.66 15.76 -11.90
CA LEU A 58 -26.52 14.84 -11.92
C LEU A 58 -26.45 13.92 -10.69
N LYS A 59 -27.38 14.04 -9.75
CA LYS A 59 -27.50 13.11 -8.62
C LYS A 59 -27.90 11.71 -9.09
N ALA A 60 -28.80 11.61 -10.06
CA ALA A 60 -29.17 10.35 -10.69
C ALA A 60 -28.12 9.94 -11.72
N TRP A 61 -27.68 8.69 -11.68
CA TRP A 61 -26.69 8.19 -12.65
C TRP A 61 -27.44 7.71 -13.88
N ALA A 62 -27.19 8.35 -15.02
CA ALA A 62 -27.82 8.03 -16.29
C ALA A 62 -26.81 8.18 -17.44
N TYR A 63 -26.95 7.36 -18.48
CA TYR A 63 -26.09 7.41 -19.66
C TYR A 63 -26.11 8.79 -20.32
N ASP A 64 -27.29 9.41 -20.45
CA ASP A 64 -27.46 10.69 -21.15
C ASP A 64 -26.68 11.84 -20.52
N THR A 65 -26.48 11.79 -19.20
CA THR A 65 -25.71 12.80 -18.46
C THR A 65 -24.19 12.66 -18.58
N LEU A 66 -23.68 11.60 -19.22
CA LEU A 66 -22.25 11.35 -19.37
C LEU A 66 -21.70 11.86 -20.73
N PRO A 67 -20.48 12.41 -20.77
CA PRO A 67 -19.63 12.72 -19.62
C PRO A 67 -20.02 14.04 -18.93
N ILE A 68 -19.81 14.09 -17.62
CA ILE A 68 -19.91 15.26 -16.77
C ILE A 68 -18.57 16.00 -16.85
N VAL A 69 -18.59 17.20 -17.44
CA VAL A 69 -17.42 18.05 -17.60
C VAL A 69 -17.75 19.44 -17.07
N PRO A 70 -17.24 19.83 -15.87
CA PRO A 70 -17.50 21.14 -15.31
C PRO A 70 -16.91 22.24 -16.19
N SER A 71 -17.71 23.26 -16.52
CA SER A 71 -17.22 24.47 -17.18
C SER A 71 -16.46 25.39 -16.21
N ASN A 72 -16.87 25.39 -14.94
CA ASN A 72 -16.16 26.05 -13.85
C ASN A 72 -16.02 25.08 -12.68
N TRP A 73 -14.79 24.79 -12.29
CA TRP A 73 -14.48 23.87 -11.20
C TRP A 73 -14.86 24.48 -9.85
N GLN A 74 -15.64 23.74 -9.06
CA GLN A 74 -16.11 24.19 -7.76
C GLN A 74 -15.46 23.41 -6.63
N MET A 75 -15.03 24.15 -5.60
CA MET A 75 -14.53 23.61 -4.36
C MET A 75 -15.57 23.80 -3.26
N MET A 76 -15.62 22.86 -2.34
CA MET A 76 -16.50 22.92 -1.18
C MET A 76 -15.72 22.68 0.12
N VAL A 77 -16.27 23.16 1.24
CA VAL A 77 -15.73 22.91 2.57
C VAL A 77 -16.50 21.73 3.20
N PRO A 78 -15.84 20.57 3.42
CA PRO A 78 -16.47 19.44 4.09
C PRO A 78 -17.01 19.82 5.47
N ALA A 79 -18.12 19.18 5.87
CA ALA A 79 -18.84 19.54 7.09
C ALA A 79 -17.98 19.48 8.37
N ASP A 80 -17.08 18.51 8.45
CA ASP A 80 -16.14 18.31 9.56
C ASP A 80 -15.00 19.34 9.58
N LYS A 81 -14.73 20.03 8.47
CA LYS A 81 -13.67 21.05 8.35
C LYS A 81 -14.16 22.49 8.47
N LYS A 82 -15.47 22.73 8.43
CA LYS A 82 -16.08 24.09 8.48
C LYS A 82 -15.57 24.96 9.61
N LYS A 83 -15.37 24.37 10.80
CA LYS A 83 -14.89 25.09 11.98
C LYS A 83 -13.49 25.66 11.78
N GLN A 84 -12.54 24.82 11.36
CA GLN A 84 -11.16 25.25 11.12
C GLN A 84 -11.06 26.17 9.90
N PHE A 85 -11.83 25.91 8.85
CA PHE A 85 -11.91 26.82 7.69
C PHE A 85 -12.33 28.25 8.09
N LYS A 86 -13.31 28.39 9.00
CA LYS A 86 -13.76 29.71 9.48
C LYS A 86 -12.60 30.48 10.12
N VAL A 87 -11.77 29.82 10.93
CA VAL A 87 -10.57 30.40 11.56
C VAL A 87 -9.58 30.84 10.48
N ILE A 88 -9.21 29.93 9.57
CA ILE A 88 -8.26 30.22 8.49
C ILE A 88 -8.73 31.40 7.65
N LYS A 89 -10.00 31.40 7.22
CA LYS A 89 -10.59 32.49 6.43
C LYS A 89 -10.48 33.83 7.15
N GLN A 90 -10.80 33.89 8.44
CA GLN A 90 -10.71 35.13 9.23
C GLN A 90 -9.27 35.65 9.33
N LEU A 91 -8.29 34.75 9.49
CA LEU A 91 -6.88 35.12 9.57
C LEU A 91 -6.35 35.59 8.21
N LEU A 92 -6.67 34.89 7.12
CA LEU A 92 -6.25 35.24 5.77
C LEU A 92 -6.81 36.60 5.32
N LEU A 93 -8.07 36.91 5.65
CA LEU A 93 -8.67 38.21 5.34
C LEU A 93 -8.00 39.39 6.07
N LYS A 94 -7.29 39.14 7.19
CA LYS A 94 -6.55 40.16 7.96
C LYS A 94 -5.05 40.13 7.68
N ALA A 95 -4.56 39.16 6.92
CA ALA A 95 -3.14 38.96 6.69
C ALA A 95 -2.60 40.05 5.76
N THR A 96 -1.50 40.69 6.16
CA THR A 96 -0.75 41.59 5.29
C THR A 96 0.26 40.84 4.43
N GLU A 97 0.62 39.62 4.85
CA GLU A 97 1.49 38.68 4.16
C GLU A 97 1.17 37.27 4.65
N VAL A 98 1.23 36.29 3.75
CA VAL A 98 1.08 34.87 4.09
C VAL A 98 2.38 34.11 3.79
N VAL A 99 2.81 33.28 4.73
CA VAL A 99 3.87 32.31 4.55
C VAL A 99 3.24 30.92 4.48
N ILE A 100 3.30 30.28 3.32
CA ILE A 100 2.90 28.88 3.17
C ILE A 100 3.96 28.00 3.85
N ALA A 101 3.56 27.25 4.86
CA ALA A 101 4.40 26.41 5.72
C ALA A 101 3.91 24.95 5.76
N THR A 102 3.22 24.52 4.70
CA THR A 102 2.82 23.12 4.46
C THR A 102 4.02 22.26 4.03
N ASP A 103 3.83 20.94 3.92
CA ASP A 103 4.90 19.99 3.55
C ASP A 103 5.52 20.37 2.18
N ALA A 104 6.82 20.14 2.02
CA ALA A 104 7.64 20.63 0.91
C ALA A 104 7.50 19.78 -0.37
N ASP A 105 6.28 19.63 -0.86
CA ASP A 105 5.94 18.84 -2.04
C ASP A 105 4.75 19.41 -2.82
N ARG A 106 4.35 18.72 -3.89
CA ARG A 106 3.20 19.09 -4.74
C ARG A 106 1.89 19.18 -3.95
N GLU A 107 1.69 18.29 -2.98
CA GLU A 107 0.46 18.21 -2.20
C GLU A 107 0.36 19.36 -1.18
N GLY A 108 1.46 19.66 -0.49
CA GLY A 108 1.52 20.78 0.44
C GLY A 108 1.26 22.12 -0.27
N GLU A 109 1.73 22.30 -1.50
CA GLU A 109 1.41 23.49 -2.31
C GLU A 109 -0.09 23.58 -2.64
N VAL A 110 -0.75 22.46 -2.95
CA VAL A 110 -2.21 22.41 -3.13
C VAL A 110 -2.93 22.81 -1.86
N ILE A 111 -2.61 22.17 -0.73
CA ILE A 111 -3.27 22.46 0.56
C ILE A 111 -3.16 23.94 0.92
N GLY A 112 -1.99 24.54 0.72
CA GLY A 112 -1.74 25.94 1.04
C GLY A 112 -2.47 26.90 0.09
N ARG A 113 -2.25 26.77 -1.23
CA ARG A 113 -2.72 27.74 -2.21
C ARG A 113 -4.19 27.64 -2.53
N GLU A 114 -4.76 26.45 -2.52
CA GLU A 114 -6.18 26.26 -2.77
C GLU A 114 -7.02 27.03 -1.73
N LEU A 115 -6.55 27.10 -0.48
CA LEU A 115 -7.13 27.95 0.56
C LEU A 115 -7.00 29.44 0.26
N LEU A 116 -5.83 29.89 -0.23
CA LEU A 116 -5.63 31.29 -0.62
C LEU A 116 -6.55 31.67 -1.78
N ASP A 117 -6.65 30.83 -2.79
CA ASP A 117 -7.50 31.03 -3.96
C ASP A 117 -8.98 31.03 -3.58
N PHE A 118 -9.42 30.05 -2.77
CA PHE A 118 -10.81 29.94 -2.32
C PHE A 118 -11.26 31.11 -1.43
N VAL A 119 -10.35 31.69 -0.64
CA VAL A 119 -10.62 32.88 0.17
C VAL A 119 -10.48 34.17 -0.63
N GLY A 120 -9.82 34.13 -1.80
CA GLY A 120 -9.55 35.30 -2.63
C GLY A 120 -8.40 36.16 -2.10
N TYR A 121 -7.43 35.56 -1.41
CA TYR A 121 -6.24 36.28 -0.95
C TYR A 121 -5.36 36.69 -2.14
N ARG A 122 -4.94 37.96 -2.19
CA ARG A 122 -4.11 38.54 -3.27
C ARG A 122 -2.89 39.30 -2.77
N GLY A 123 -2.61 39.23 -1.46
CA GLY A 123 -1.44 39.87 -0.87
C GLY A 123 -0.13 39.09 -1.11
N PRO A 124 1.00 39.59 -0.59
CA PRO A 124 2.30 38.93 -0.71
C PRO A 124 2.31 37.51 -0.12
N VAL A 125 2.88 36.57 -0.87
CA VAL A 125 3.04 35.17 -0.47
C VAL A 125 4.52 34.79 -0.45
N GLN A 126 4.98 34.23 0.65
CA GLN A 126 6.27 33.55 0.77
C GLN A 126 6.07 32.05 1.07
N ARG A 127 7.12 31.27 0.86
CA ARG A 127 7.11 29.83 1.06
C ARG A 127 8.24 29.39 1.99
N LEU A 128 7.85 28.77 3.10
CA LEU A 128 8.76 28.13 4.06
C LEU A 128 8.97 26.67 3.64
N TRP A 129 10.11 26.37 2.99
CA TRP A 129 10.40 25.05 2.43
C TRP A 129 11.15 24.17 3.45
N LEU A 130 10.42 23.28 4.14
CA LEU A 130 10.94 22.45 5.24
C LEU A 130 11.22 21.02 4.78
N SER A 131 12.46 20.55 4.94
CA SER A 131 12.83 19.13 4.78
C SER A 131 12.76 18.33 6.09
N ALA A 132 12.75 19.01 7.22
CA ALA A 132 12.61 18.44 8.57
C ALA A 132 12.00 19.47 9.53
N LEU A 133 11.36 19.00 10.59
CA LEU A 133 10.65 19.82 11.59
C LEU A 133 11.47 20.06 12.88
N ASP A 134 12.71 19.59 12.93
CA ASP A 134 13.61 19.94 14.04
C ASP A 134 13.91 21.45 14.07
N GLU A 135 14.21 21.96 15.25
CA GLU A 135 14.38 23.40 15.47
C GLU A 135 15.46 24.01 14.55
N ALA A 136 16.58 23.32 14.33
CA ALA A 136 17.66 23.80 13.49
C ALA A 136 17.22 23.93 12.02
N SER A 137 16.54 22.92 11.49
CA SER A 137 15.98 22.92 10.14
C SER A 137 14.93 24.03 9.95
N VAL A 138 14.04 24.22 10.92
CA VAL A 138 13.02 25.28 10.87
C VAL A 138 13.67 26.66 10.90
N ARG A 139 14.64 26.89 11.80
CA ARG A 139 15.39 28.17 11.85
C ARG A 139 16.12 28.46 10.55
N LYS A 140 16.80 27.47 9.98
CA LYS A 140 17.51 27.60 8.70
C LYS A 140 16.54 27.98 7.57
N ALA A 141 15.40 27.30 7.48
CA ALA A 141 14.41 27.57 6.43
C ALA A 141 13.72 28.93 6.60
N LEU A 142 13.47 29.38 7.84
CA LEU A 142 12.94 30.71 8.12
C LEU A 142 13.89 31.84 7.70
N ALA A 143 15.21 31.59 7.75
CA ALA A 143 16.21 32.54 7.28
C ALA A 143 16.29 32.61 5.74
N SER A 144 15.71 31.65 5.02
CA SER A 144 15.78 31.52 3.56
C SER A 144 14.41 31.31 2.94
N LEU A 145 13.42 32.13 3.31
CA LEU A 145 12.07 32.06 2.74
C LEU A 145 12.09 32.29 1.23
N LYS A 146 11.42 31.41 0.50
CA LYS A 146 11.27 31.51 -0.95
C LYS A 146 10.15 32.51 -1.30
N PRO A 147 10.29 33.30 -2.37
CA PRO A 147 9.15 33.96 -3.00
C PRO A 147 8.09 32.93 -3.40
N GLY A 148 6.81 33.22 -3.15
CA GLY A 148 5.73 32.27 -3.45
C GLY A 148 5.73 31.80 -4.92
N HIS A 149 5.98 32.68 -5.89
CA HIS A 149 5.92 32.30 -7.31
C HIS A 149 6.93 31.21 -7.73
N GLU A 150 7.98 30.94 -6.95
CA GLU A 150 8.95 29.88 -7.25
C GLU A 150 8.32 28.49 -7.21
N THR A 151 7.36 28.27 -6.31
CA THR A 151 6.76 26.95 -6.06
C THR A 151 5.32 26.84 -6.58
N GLU A 152 4.78 27.93 -7.12
CA GLU A 152 3.44 27.97 -7.73
C GLU A 152 3.21 26.94 -8.84
N PRO A 153 4.18 26.60 -9.72
CA PRO A 153 3.97 25.55 -10.72
C PRO A 153 3.61 24.17 -10.13
N LEU A 154 4.10 23.86 -8.93
CA LEU A 154 3.73 22.63 -8.21
C LEU A 154 2.25 22.59 -7.88
N TYR A 155 1.67 23.74 -7.51
CA TYR A 155 0.24 23.83 -7.26
C TYR A 155 -0.59 23.61 -8.52
N TRP A 156 -0.19 24.20 -9.65
CA TRP A 156 -0.88 23.95 -10.91
C TRP A 156 -0.83 22.48 -11.33
N ALA A 157 0.31 21.82 -11.14
CA ALA A 157 0.43 20.38 -11.36
C ALA A 157 -0.44 19.56 -10.38
N GLY A 158 -0.50 19.93 -9.11
CA GLY A 158 -1.35 19.25 -8.13
C GLY A 158 -2.84 19.43 -8.40
N MET A 159 -3.26 20.65 -8.76
CA MET A 159 -4.62 20.97 -9.18
C MET A 159 -5.01 20.23 -10.46
N ALA A 160 -4.12 20.18 -11.45
CA ALA A 160 -4.29 19.40 -12.68
C ALA A 160 -4.58 17.93 -12.36
N ARG A 161 -3.76 17.32 -11.50
CA ARG A 161 -3.96 15.94 -11.06
C ARG A 161 -5.32 15.74 -10.39
N SER A 162 -5.66 16.59 -9.42
CA SER A 162 -6.93 16.52 -8.66
C SER A 162 -8.14 16.58 -9.59
N ARG A 163 -8.16 17.54 -10.53
CA ARG A 163 -9.24 17.71 -11.51
C ARG A 163 -9.31 16.54 -12.48
N ALA A 164 -8.19 16.06 -12.99
CA ALA A 164 -8.17 14.94 -13.92
C ALA A 164 -8.59 13.62 -13.26
N ASP A 165 -8.14 13.36 -12.03
CA ASP A 165 -8.57 12.18 -11.25
C ASP A 165 -10.08 12.23 -10.96
N TRP A 166 -10.64 13.41 -10.66
CA TRP A 166 -12.09 13.61 -10.53
C TRP A 166 -12.80 13.35 -11.86
N LEU A 167 -12.33 13.95 -12.96
CA LEU A 167 -12.96 13.87 -14.27
C LEU A 167 -13.02 12.44 -14.79
N LEU A 168 -11.89 11.73 -14.76
CA LEU A 168 -11.80 10.34 -15.20
C LEU A 168 -12.56 9.42 -14.24
N GLY A 169 -12.30 9.55 -12.94
CA GLY A 169 -12.88 8.68 -11.92
C GLY A 169 -14.39 8.77 -11.87
N MET A 170 -14.96 9.98 -11.88
CA MET A 170 -16.39 10.21 -11.79
C MET A 170 -17.13 9.67 -13.03
N ASN A 171 -16.61 9.97 -14.22
CA ASN A 171 -17.24 9.57 -15.47
C ASN A 171 -17.15 8.07 -15.72
N LEU A 172 -15.96 7.49 -15.64
CA LEU A 172 -15.78 6.07 -15.93
C LEU A 172 -16.38 5.18 -14.85
N THR A 173 -16.36 5.59 -13.58
CA THR A 173 -17.08 4.86 -12.52
C THR A 173 -18.57 4.83 -12.78
N ARG A 174 -19.18 5.97 -13.13
CA ARG A 174 -20.62 6.03 -13.43
C ARG A 174 -20.96 5.18 -14.65
N LEU A 175 -20.18 5.29 -15.72
CA LEU A 175 -20.35 4.50 -16.95
C LEU A 175 -20.26 2.99 -16.67
N CYS A 176 -19.16 2.54 -16.07
CA CYS A 176 -18.95 1.11 -15.78
C CYS A 176 -19.97 0.57 -14.78
N SER A 177 -20.43 1.38 -13.83
CA SER A 177 -21.46 0.95 -12.88
C SER A 177 -22.85 0.83 -13.50
N LEU A 178 -23.18 1.67 -14.48
CA LEU A 178 -24.42 1.52 -15.25
C LEU A 178 -24.38 0.24 -16.09
N LEU A 179 -23.26 -0.02 -16.79
CA LEU A 179 -23.07 -1.26 -17.54
C LEU A 179 -23.10 -2.49 -16.64
N ALA A 180 -22.50 -2.40 -15.46
CA ALA A 180 -22.52 -3.48 -14.47
C ALA A 180 -23.94 -3.74 -13.97
N ARG A 181 -24.74 -2.69 -13.74
CA ARG A 181 -26.17 -2.84 -13.38
C ARG A 181 -26.95 -3.54 -14.49
N ASP A 182 -26.73 -3.17 -15.75
CA ASP A 182 -27.38 -3.81 -16.90
C ASP A 182 -26.97 -5.28 -17.04
N ALA A 183 -25.74 -5.61 -16.64
CA ALA A 183 -25.23 -6.99 -16.56
C ALA A 183 -25.64 -7.75 -15.29
N GLY A 184 -26.39 -7.13 -14.37
CA GLY A 184 -26.94 -7.77 -13.17
C GLY A 184 -26.10 -7.64 -11.89
N TYR A 185 -25.04 -6.82 -11.88
CA TYR A 185 -24.27 -6.53 -10.67
C TYR A 185 -24.90 -5.39 -9.86
N SER A 186 -24.99 -5.54 -8.53
CA SER A 186 -25.43 -4.47 -7.62
C SER A 186 -24.30 -3.61 -7.04
N THR A 187 -23.04 -3.95 -7.31
CA THR A 187 -21.86 -3.25 -6.78
C THR A 187 -21.41 -2.11 -7.69
N VAL A 188 -20.79 -1.10 -7.09
CA VAL A 188 -20.20 0.03 -7.84
C VAL A 188 -18.90 -0.41 -8.48
N PHE A 189 -18.80 -0.28 -9.80
CA PHE A 189 -17.60 -0.59 -10.57
C PHE A 189 -16.72 0.66 -10.65
N SER A 190 -15.96 0.93 -9.57
CA SER A 190 -15.12 2.12 -9.47
C SER A 190 -13.85 2.03 -10.33
N ILE A 191 -13.61 3.11 -11.07
CA ILE A 191 -12.47 3.29 -11.97
C ILE A 191 -11.59 4.40 -11.44
N GLY A 192 -10.28 4.23 -11.58
CA GLY A 192 -9.32 5.32 -11.36
C GLY A 192 -7.93 4.90 -11.80
N ARG A 193 -7.12 5.89 -12.19
CA ARG A 193 -5.79 5.66 -12.80
C ARG A 193 -4.84 4.82 -11.97
N VAL A 194 -5.04 4.77 -10.64
CA VAL A 194 -4.21 4.00 -9.71
C VAL A 194 -4.90 2.72 -9.23
N GLN A 195 -6.17 2.81 -8.81
CA GLN A 195 -6.91 1.64 -8.31
C GLN A 195 -7.12 0.57 -9.38
N THR A 196 -7.40 0.97 -10.62
CA THR A 196 -7.74 0.04 -11.69
C THR A 196 -6.51 -0.77 -12.15
N PRO A 197 -5.33 -0.15 -12.40
CA PRO A 197 -4.13 -0.93 -12.68
C PRO A 197 -3.65 -1.77 -11.49
N THR A 198 -3.90 -1.32 -10.25
CA THR A 198 -3.60 -2.13 -9.04
C THR A 198 -4.47 -3.39 -9.00
N LEU A 199 -5.77 -3.27 -9.33
CA LEU A 199 -6.65 -4.43 -9.45
C LEU A 199 -6.19 -5.36 -10.57
N ARG A 200 -5.77 -4.81 -11.72
CA ARG A 200 -5.25 -5.58 -12.85
C ARG A 200 -4.07 -6.46 -12.43
N LEU A 201 -3.12 -5.95 -11.62
CA LEU A 201 -2.01 -6.75 -11.11
C LEU A 201 -2.49 -8.02 -10.38
N VAL A 202 -3.48 -7.89 -9.50
CA VAL A 202 -4.03 -9.02 -8.74
C VAL A 202 -4.76 -9.99 -9.67
N VAL A 203 -5.57 -9.48 -10.60
CA VAL A 203 -6.30 -10.31 -11.58
C VAL A 203 -5.34 -11.08 -12.48
N GLU A 204 -4.33 -10.42 -13.04
CA GLU A 204 -3.33 -11.05 -13.91
C GLU A 204 -2.53 -12.11 -13.15
N ARG A 205 -2.13 -11.83 -11.90
CA ARG A 205 -1.45 -12.83 -11.05
C ARG A 205 -2.32 -14.06 -10.84
N ASP A 206 -3.59 -13.88 -10.49
CA ASP A 206 -4.47 -15.02 -10.25
C ASP A 206 -4.79 -15.80 -11.54
N LEU A 207 -4.88 -15.12 -12.68
CA LEU A 207 -5.05 -15.78 -13.99
C LEU A 207 -3.79 -16.55 -14.38
N ALA A 208 -2.60 -16.00 -14.12
CA ALA A 208 -1.34 -16.70 -14.34
C ALA A 208 -1.26 -17.97 -13.48
N ILE A 209 -1.70 -17.91 -12.22
CA ILE A 209 -1.80 -19.08 -11.34
C ILE A 209 -2.80 -20.09 -11.88
N ALA A 210 -4.00 -19.66 -12.27
CA ALA A 210 -5.06 -20.54 -12.75
C ALA A 210 -4.71 -21.25 -14.08
N ARG A 211 -3.94 -20.57 -14.95
CA ARG A 211 -3.50 -21.10 -16.25
C ARG A 211 -2.18 -21.86 -16.18
N PHE A 212 -1.50 -21.87 -15.02
CA PHE A 212 -0.19 -22.47 -14.88
C PHE A 212 -0.27 -23.99 -14.96
N ILE A 213 0.53 -24.57 -15.87
CA ILE A 213 0.66 -26.02 -16.02
C ILE A 213 2.03 -26.42 -15.46
N SER A 214 2.02 -27.17 -14.36
CA SER A 214 3.24 -27.68 -13.73
C SER A 214 3.97 -28.65 -14.65
N LYS A 215 5.23 -28.37 -14.95
CA LYS A 215 6.13 -29.25 -15.70
C LYS A 215 7.17 -29.89 -14.77
N PRO A 216 7.47 -31.19 -14.89
CA PRO A 216 8.60 -31.79 -14.19
C PRO A 216 9.92 -31.27 -14.78
N PHE A 217 10.94 -31.16 -13.94
CA PHE A 217 12.33 -30.93 -14.35
C PHE A 217 13.27 -31.71 -13.44
N PHE A 218 14.48 -31.98 -13.93
CA PHE A 218 15.38 -32.94 -13.32
C PHE A 218 16.72 -32.27 -13.03
N ASP A 219 17.03 -32.11 -11.75
CA ASP A 219 18.37 -31.75 -11.32
C ASP A 219 19.22 -33.02 -11.14
N VAL A 220 20.54 -32.92 -11.28
CA VAL A 220 21.46 -33.96 -10.82
C VAL A 220 22.29 -33.38 -9.69
N VAL A 221 22.29 -34.06 -8.54
CA VAL A 221 23.10 -33.72 -7.37
C VAL A 221 24.11 -34.82 -7.17
N ALA A 222 25.39 -34.45 -7.17
CA ALA A 222 26.50 -35.36 -6.93
C ALA A 222 27.20 -35.03 -5.61
N GLY A 223 27.48 -36.04 -4.81
CA GLY A 223 28.25 -35.96 -3.57
C GLY A 223 29.72 -36.30 -3.83
N PHE A 224 30.63 -35.42 -3.40
CA PHE A 224 32.07 -35.54 -3.64
C PHE A 224 32.81 -35.90 -2.35
N ASN A 225 33.59 -36.99 -2.38
CA ASN A 225 34.31 -37.57 -1.24
C ASN A 225 33.45 -37.85 0.01
N GLY A 226 32.11 -37.86 -0.11
CA GLY A 226 31.18 -37.91 1.03
C GLY A 226 31.18 -36.63 1.89
N LEU A 227 31.77 -35.53 1.42
CA LEU A 227 31.96 -34.30 2.20
C LEU A 227 31.00 -33.17 1.82
N PHE A 228 30.64 -33.05 0.55
CA PHE A 228 29.79 -31.96 0.06
C PHE A 228 29.03 -32.36 -1.21
N ASP A 229 27.92 -31.67 -1.47
CA ASP A 229 27.08 -31.88 -2.64
C ASP A 229 27.27 -30.73 -3.65
N ALA A 230 27.31 -31.05 -4.95
CA ALA A 230 27.29 -30.06 -6.03
C ALA A 230 26.26 -30.42 -7.10
N LYS A 231 25.70 -29.37 -7.71
CA LYS A 231 24.62 -29.50 -8.69
C LYS A 231 25.19 -29.47 -10.11
N TRP A 232 24.74 -30.38 -10.94
CA TRP A 232 25.07 -30.43 -12.36
C TRP A 232 24.65 -29.14 -13.07
N GLN A 233 25.53 -28.60 -13.90
CA GLN A 233 25.29 -27.45 -14.75
C GLN A 233 24.77 -27.96 -16.09
N VAL A 234 23.46 -27.83 -16.30
CA VAL A 234 22.77 -28.30 -17.50
C VAL A 234 23.32 -27.57 -18.73
N PRO A 235 23.81 -28.27 -19.76
CA PRO A 235 24.22 -27.66 -21.02
C PRO A 235 23.06 -26.92 -21.68
N GLU A 236 23.36 -25.83 -22.39
CA GLU A 236 22.35 -24.97 -23.04
C GLU A 236 21.44 -25.75 -24.00
N ALA A 237 21.99 -26.73 -24.72
CA ALA A 237 21.23 -27.61 -25.62
C ALA A 237 20.19 -28.50 -24.91
N LEU A 238 20.24 -28.62 -23.58
CA LEU A 238 19.37 -29.47 -22.77
C LEU A 238 18.53 -28.68 -21.76
N CYS A 239 18.68 -27.35 -21.70
CA CYS A 239 17.97 -26.53 -20.74
C CYS A 239 16.77 -25.78 -21.34
N ASP A 240 15.77 -25.50 -20.52
CA ASP A 240 14.77 -24.49 -20.83
C ASP A 240 15.29 -23.07 -20.58
N GLU A 241 14.46 -22.05 -20.83
CA GLU A 241 14.79 -20.63 -20.60
C GLU A 241 15.22 -20.30 -19.15
N ALA A 242 14.89 -21.17 -18.19
CA ALA A 242 15.27 -21.04 -16.79
C ALA A 242 16.46 -21.92 -16.39
N GLY A 243 17.16 -22.54 -17.36
CA GLY A 243 18.33 -23.38 -17.11
C GLY A 243 18.02 -24.77 -16.57
N ARG A 244 16.78 -25.28 -16.73
CA ARG A 244 16.32 -26.56 -16.16
C ARG A 244 16.36 -27.68 -17.19
N CYS A 245 16.80 -28.88 -16.80
CA CYS A 245 16.74 -30.06 -17.67
C CYS A 245 15.33 -30.67 -17.66
N LEU A 246 14.69 -30.75 -18.83
CA LEU A 246 13.34 -31.33 -18.97
C LEU A 246 13.35 -32.82 -19.33
N ALA A 247 14.49 -33.35 -19.80
CA ALA A 247 14.63 -34.74 -20.20
C ALA A 247 15.20 -35.60 -19.06
N ARG A 248 14.36 -36.48 -18.49
CA ARG A 248 14.77 -37.40 -17.42
C ARG A 248 15.93 -38.30 -17.84
N ALA A 249 15.88 -38.85 -19.05
CA ALA A 249 16.91 -39.73 -19.59
C ALA A 249 18.29 -39.05 -19.65
N SER A 250 18.34 -37.75 -19.93
CA SER A 250 19.59 -36.98 -19.91
C SER A 250 20.16 -36.89 -18.49
N ALA A 251 19.34 -36.60 -17.49
CA ALA A 251 19.76 -36.57 -16.10
C ALA A 251 20.22 -37.96 -15.59
N GLU A 252 19.51 -39.03 -15.96
CA GLU A 252 19.89 -40.41 -15.64
C GLU A 252 21.21 -40.82 -16.31
N SER A 253 21.44 -40.37 -17.56
CA SER A 253 22.70 -40.59 -18.27
C SER A 253 23.89 -39.92 -17.55
N VAL A 254 23.71 -38.69 -17.06
CA VAL A 254 24.74 -38.00 -16.26
C VAL A 254 25.06 -38.78 -15.00
N VAL A 255 24.05 -39.29 -14.28
CA VAL A 255 24.26 -40.12 -13.08
C VAL A 255 25.07 -41.38 -13.43
N GLY A 256 24.68 -42.12 -14.48
CA GLY A 256 25.40 -43.32 -14.91
C GLY A 256 26.85 -43.06 -15.34
N GLN A 257 27.12 -41.89 -15.93
CA GLN A 257 28.47 -41.49 -16.36
C GLN A 257 29.34 -40.93 -15.24
N CYS A 258 28.75 -40.43 -14.15
CA CYS A 258 29.51 -39.79 -13.07
C CYS A 258 29.65 -40.65 -11.81
N GLN A 259 28.70 -41.55 -11.52
CA GLN A 259 28.72 -42.35 -10.29
C GLN A 259 30.01 -43.18 -10.19
N GLY A 260 30.73 -43.04 -9.07
CA GLY A 260 31.99 -43.76 -8.82
C GLY A 260 33.20 -43.27 -9.63
N GLN A 261 33.04 -42.25 -10.47
CA GLN A 261 34.14 -41.67 -11.24
C GLN A 261 34.94 -40.64 -10.44
N GLN A 262 36.05 -40.19 -11.01
CA GLN A 262 36.82 -39.06 -10.50
C GLN A 262 36.38 -37.76 -11.18
N ALA A 263 36.26 -36.71 -10.39
CA ALA A 263 36.05 -35.34 -10.86
C ALA A 263 37.28 -34.49 -10.53
N VAL A 264 37.58 -33.52 -11.37
CA VAL A 264 38.70 -32.58 -11.17
C VAL A 264 38.13 -31.22 -10.75
N VAL A 265 38.67 -30.66 -9.68
CA VAL A 265 38.34 -29.30 -9.24
C VAL A 265 38.89 -28.31 -10.26
N SER A 266 38.00 -27.60 -10.96
CA SER A 266 38.36 -26.60 -11.97
C SER A 266 38.35 -25.18 -11.41
N VAL A 267 37.51 -24.92 -10.41
CA VAL A 267 37.46 -23.65 -9.68
C VAL A 267 37.37 -23.92 -8.19
N PHE A 268 38.21 -23.26 -7.41
CA PHE A 268 38.05 -23.12 -5.97
C PHE A 268 38.39 -21.67 -5.60
N GLU A 269 37.36 -20.87 -5.33
CA GLU A 269 37.53 -19.45 -5.03
C GLU A 269 36.76 -19.09 -3.77
N THR A 270 37.46 -18.55 -2.76
CA THR A 270 36.85 -17.97 -1.56
C THR A 270 37.02 -16.46 -1.60
N LYS A 271 35.91 -15.73 -1.53
CA LYS A 271 35.88 -14.27 -1.44
C LYS A 271 35.24 -13.84 -0.12
N ARG A 272 35.97 -13.06 0.67
CA ARG A 272 35.42 -12.30 1.80
C ARG A 272 34.54 -11.19 1.23
N GLN A 273 33.25 -11.20 1.56
CA GLN A 273 32.30 -10.18 1.14
C GLN A 273 31.66 -9.50 2.36
N LYS A 274 31.50 -8.18 2.27
CA LYS A 274 30.76 -7.39 3.26
C LYS A 274 29.29 -7.35 2.88
N ALA A 275 28.42 -7.74 3.80
CA ALA A 275 26.98 -7.58 3.64
C ALA A 275 26.61 -6.10 3.69
N LYS A 276 25.74 -5.67 2.78
CA LYS A 276 25.18 -4.31 2.79
C LYS A 276 24.40 -4.10 4.08
N TYR A 277 24.52 -2.92 4.68
CA TYR A 277 23.65 -2.55 5.80
C TYR A 277 22.18 -2.67 5.39
N PRO A 278 21.31 -3.09 6.31
CA PRO A 278 19.89 -3.03 6.07
C PRO A 278 19.48 -1.57 5.88
N ALA A 279 18.67 -1.28 4.87
CA ALA A 279 18.12 0.07 4.69
C ALA A 279 17.26 0.45 5.90
N LEU A 280 17.29 1.72 6.28
CA LEU A 280 16.31 2.27 7.24
C LEU A 280 14.91 2.21 6.65
N PHE A 281 13.90 2.22 7.52
CA PHE A 281 12.53 2.15 7.07
C PHE A 281 12.05 3.46 6.46
N PHE A 282 11.47 3.34 5.27
CA PHE A 282 10.43 4.21 4.75
C PHE A 282 9.10 3.43 4.79
N LEU A 283 7.96 4.07 4.52
CA LEU A 283 6.64 3.51 4.83
C LEU A 283 6.39 2.13 4.16
N SER A 284 6.67 1.98 2.87
CA SER A 284 6.41 0.74 2.12
C SER A 284 7.36 -0.37 2.55
N ALA A 285 8.61 -0.04 2.88
CA ALA A 285 9.54 -1.02 3.45
C ALA A 285 9.05 -1.50 4.83
N LEU A 286 8.52 -0.60 5.66
CA LEU A 286 7.93 -0.95 6.94
C LEU A 286 6.66 -1.81 6.77
N GLN A 287 5.77 -1.41 5.87
CA GLN A 287 4.54 -2.16 5.54
C GLN A 287 4.86 -3.56 5.00
N LYS A 288 5.83 -3.69 4.09
CA LYS A 288 6.30 -4.98 3.57
C LYS A 288 6.84 -5.86 4.68
N SER A 289 7.74 -5.32 5.51
CA SER A 289 8.32 -6.05 6.64
C SER A 289 7.26 -6.53 7.63
N MET A 290 6.33 -5.67 8.02
CA MET A 290 5.26 -6.01 8.97
C MET A 290 4.21 -6.95 8.39
N SER A 291 3.93 -6.85 7.09
CA SER A 291 3.06 -7.77 6.37
C SER A 291 3.67 -9.18 6.34
N SER A 292 4.96 -9.29 6.01
CA SER A 292 5.70 -10.54 6.01
C SER A 292 5.80 -11.16 7.40
N ARG A 293 6.13 -10.36 8.42
CA ARG A 293 6.34 -10.85 9.79
C ARG A 293 5.07 -11.16 10.56
N TYR A 294 4.01 -10.37 10.39
CA TYR A 294 2.84 -10.44 11.26
C TYR A 294 1.52 -10.55 10.48
N GLY A 295 1.52 -10.40 9.16
CA GLY A 295 0.29 -10.39 8.35
C GLY A 295 -0.54 -9.12 8.53
N TYR A 296 0.07 -8.04 9.05
CA TYR A 296 -0.57 -6.74 9.18
C TYR A 296 -0.90 -6.15 7.80
N SER A 297 -2.05 -5.49 7.70
CA SER A 297 -2.43 -4.77 6.49
C SER A 297 -1.60 -3.49 6.35
N ALA A 298 -1.46 -3.00 5.11
CA ALA A 298 -0.77 -1.75 4.81
C ALA A 298 -1.35 -0.57 5.62
N GLN A 299 -2.68 -0.50 5.72
CA GLN A 299 -3.38 0.53 6.48
C GLN A 299 -3.13 0.40 7.99
N GLN A 300 -3.18 -0.82 8.53
CA GLN A 300 -2.91 -1.03 9.96
C GLN A 300 -1.50 -0.56 10.34
N VAL A 301 -0.50 -0.83 9.50
CA VAL A 301 0.88 -0.38 9.74
C VAL A 301 0.98 1.15 9.65
N LEU A 302 0.32 1.77 8.68
CA LEU A 302 0.29 3.24 8.54
C LEU A 302 -0.37 3.91 9.75
N ASP A 303 -1.51 3.40 10.21
CA ASP A 303 -2.22 3.92 11.39
C ASP A 303 -1.36 3.75 12.66
N THR A 304 -0.69 2.60 12.79
CA THR A 304 0.23 2.31 13.90
C THR A 304 1.42 3.27 13.90
N ALA A 305 2.06 3.48 12.74
CA ALA A 305 3.19 4.38 12.60
C ALA A 305 2.77 5.85 12.85
N GLN A 306 1.55 6.24 12.45
CA GLN A 306 0.96 7.54 12.81
C GLN A 306 0.76 7.69 14.32
N ALA A 307 0.28 6.66 15.01
CA ALA A 307 0.15 6.69 16.47
C ALA A 307 1.52 6.83 17.15
N LEU A 308 2.54 6.09 16.69
CA LEU A 308 3.90 6.20 17.20
C LEU A 308 4.49 7.62 17.00
N TYR A 309 4.19 8.26 15.88
CA TYR A 309 4.64 9.63 15.58
C TYR A 309 3.86 10.71 16.35
N GLU A 310 2.53 10.75 16.27
CA GLU A 310 1.74 11.89 16.75
C GLU A 310 1.35 11.78 18.23
N LYS A 311 0.92 10.58 18.65
CA LYS A 311 0.43 10.33 20.01
C LYS A 311 1.61 10.08 20.95
N HIS A 312 2.49 9.15 20.57
CA HIS A 312 3.58 8.73 21.44
C HIS A 312 4.85 9.55 21.26
N LYS A 313 5.02 10.19 20.09
CA LYS A 313 6.23 10.93 19.73
C LYS A 313 7.50 10.09 19.87
N LEU A 314 7.43 8.83 19.46
CA LEU A 314 8.53 7.87 19.56
C LEU A 314 9.29 7.70 18.25
N THR A 315 8.64 7.95 17.11
CA THR A 315 9.25 7.84 15.78
C THR A 315 9.17 9.15 15.03
N THR A 316 9.95 9.27 13.95
CA THR A 316 9.87 10.38 13.01
C THR A 316 8.71 10.20 12.02
N TYR A 317 8.54 11.13 11.08
CA TYR A 317 7.38 11.20 10.20
C TYR A 317 7.15 9.90 9.39
N PRO A 318 5.98 9.25 9.53
CA PRO A 318 5.80 7.86 9.09
C PRO A 318 5.38 7.69 7.63
N ARG A 319 5.16 8.79 6.89
CA ARG A 319 4.78 8.73 5.46
C ARG A 319 5.94 9.03 4.51
N SER A 320 7.16 8.96 5.02
CA SER A 320 8.39 9.12 4.24
C SER A 320 8.58 7.98 3.24
N ASP A 321 9.12 8.32 2.07
CA ASP A 321 9.60 7.41 1.02
C ASP A 321 11.14 7.28 1.00
N CYS A 322 11.82 7.92 1.95
CA CYS A 322 13.28 8.02 1.98
C CYS A 322 13.89 7.05 2.99
N ALA A 323 14.95 6.35 2.60
CA ALA A 323 15.70 5.43 3.46
C ALA A 323 16.98 6.05 4.06
N PHE A 324 17.18 7.36 3.91
CA PHE A 324 18.39 8.09 4.29
C PHE A 324 18.12 9.11 5.40
N LEU A 325 19.17 9.58 6.06
CA LEU A 325 19.16 10.58 7.12
C LEU A 325 20.04 11.79 6.75
N PRO A 326 19.69 13.01 7.21
CA PRO A 326 20.55 14.18 7.07
C PRO A 326 21.81 14.04 7.92
N MET A 327 22.94 14.59 7.45
CA MET A 327 24.19 14.60 8.22
C MET A 327 24.06 15.41 9.51
N SER A 328 23.20 16.43 9.56
CA SER A 328 22.98 17.26 10.74
C SER A 328 22.35 16.51 11.92
N GLN A 329 21.61 15.43 11.67
CA GLN A 329 21.02 14.60 12.73
C GLN A 329 22.02 13.63 13.38
N PHE A 330 23.25 13.56 12.87
CA PHE A 330 24.26 12.67 13.44
C PHE A 330 24.63 13.05 14.88
N ASP A 331 24.55 14.33 15.22
CA ASP A 331 24.85 14.82 16.57
C ASP A 331 23.84 14.33 17.62
N GLU A 332 22.63 13.96 17.21
CA GLU A 332 21.55 13.45 18.08
C GLU A 332 21.70 11.94 18.40
N VAL A 333 22.56 11.21 17.66
CA VAL A 333 22.70 9.75 17.76
C VAL A 333 22.97 9.31 19.20
N ASN A 334 23.89 9.99 19.90
CA ASN A 334 24.26 9.65 21.26
C ASN A 334 23.07 9.75 22.23
N ASP A 335 22.22 10.76 22.07
CA ASP A 335 21.05 10.96 22.93
C ASP A 335 19.95 9.94 22.62
N ILE A 336 19.73 9.62 21.34
CA ILE A 336 18.78 8.57 20.92
C ILE A 336 19.22 7.21 21.48
N VAL A 337 20.47 6.81 21.30
CA VAL A 337 21.00 5.54 21.80
C VAL A 337 20.95 5.49 23.33
N ARG A 338 21.27 6.60 24.02
CA ARG A 338 21.17 6.68 25.49
C ARG A 338 19.74 6.46 25.97
N GLY A 339 18.75 7.08 25.31
CA GLY A 339 17.32 6.92 25.63
C GLY A 339 16.84 5.49 25.41
N LEU A 340 17.29 4.84 24.34
CA LEU A 340 16.98 3.43 24.05
C LEU A 340 17.64 2.48 25.06
N ALA A 341 18.87 2.74 25.48
CA ALA A 341 19.61 1.90 26.43
C ALA A 341 18.94 1.79 27.81
N GLN A 342 18.09 2.76 28.18
CA GLN A 342 17.31 2.73 29.43
C GLN A 342 16.12 1.74 29.38
N VAL A 343 15.86 1.13 28.23
CA VAL A 343 14.74 0.23 28.01
C VAL A 343 15.28 -1.19 28.01
N GLY A 344 14.79 -2.04 28.93
CA GLY A 344 15.29 -3.41 29.10
C GLY A 344 15.39 -4.20 27.79
N GLU A 345 14.35 -4.12 26.94
CA GLU A 345 14.28 -4.77 25.63
C GLU A 345 15.42 -4.39 24.67
N PHE A 346 15.93 -3.15 24.77
CA PHE A 346 16.93 -2.60 23.84
C PHE A 346 18.32 -2.50 24.45
N SER A 347 18.43 -2.62 25.77
CA SER A 347 19.68 -2.43 26.52
C SER A 347 20.83 -3.29 25.98
N GLY A 348 20.60 -4.58 25.74
CA GLY A 348 21.61 -5.49 25.19
C GLY A 348 22.05 -5.14 23.77
N TRP A 349 21.14 -4.58 22.95
CA TRP A 349 21.46 -4.08 21.62
C TRP A 349 22.26 -2.78 21.66
N CYS A 350 22.05 -1.93 22.67
CA CYS A 350 22.77 -0.66 22.78
C CYS A 350 24.21 -0.84 23.27
N GLN A 351 24.52 -1.94 23.96
CA GLN A 351 25.88 -2.21 24.46
C GLN A 351 26.93 -2.42 23.36
N GLY A 352 26.53 -2.93 22.20
CA GLY A 352 27.44 -3.18 21.07
C GLY A 352 27.44 -2.08 20.00
N VAL A 353 26.76 -0.95 20.26
CA VAL A 353 26.68 0.18 19.35
C VAL A 353 27.98 1.00 19.40
N ASP A 354 28.54 1.29 18.23
CA ASP A 354 29.59 2.29 18.04
C ASP A 354 28.98 3.52 17.34
N THR A 355 28.67 4.56 18.13
CA THR A 355 28.06 5.81 17.62
C THR A 355 29.01 6.65 16.77
N SER A 356 30.28 6.27 16.64
CA SER A 356 31.21 6.91 15.68
C SER A 356 31.02 6.39 14.25
N LEU A 357 30.38 5.23 14.07
CA LEU A 357 30.16 4.64 12.75
C LEU A 357 29.13 5.43 11.94
N LYS A 358 29.51 5.72 10.69
CA LYS A 358 28.66 6.38 9.69
C LYS A 358 28.40 5.42 8.53
N SER A 359 27.29 4.68 8.60
CA SER A 359 26.84 3.88 7.46
C SER A 359 26.43 4.77 6.27
N ALA A 360 26.17 4.16 5.11
CA ALA A 360 25.77 4.90 3.91
C ALA A 360 24.38 5.56 4.00
N CYS A 361 23.62 5.36 5.09
CA CYS A 361 22.31 6.00 5.27
C CYS A 361 22.42 7.51 5.52
N TRP A 362 23.54 8.00 6.04
CA TRP A 362 23.78 9.43 6.27
C TRP A 362 24.16 10.13 4.97
N ASN A 363 23.20 10.80 4.33
CA ASN A 363 23.36 11.31 2.97
C ASN A 363 22.40 12.46 2.63
N ASP A 364 22.87 13.70 2.77
CA ASP A 364 22.07 14.91 2.47
C ASP A 364 21.59 14.95 1.02
N LYS A 365 22.39 14.47 0.05
CA LYS A 365 22.00 14.46 -1.37
C LYS A 365 20.82 13.54 -1.63
N LYS A 366 20.74 12.42 -0.91
CA LYS A 366 19.62 11.49 -1.02
C LYS A 366 18.38 11.99 -0.28
N VAL A 367 18.56 12.62 0.87
CA VAL A 367 17.43 13.25 1.59
C VAL A 367 16.85 14.40 0.78
N ALA A 368 17.66 15.22 0.11
CA ALA A 368 17.19 16.33 -0.73
C ALA A 368 16.33 15.89 -1.94
N GLN A 369 16.28 14.59 -2.25
CA GLN A 369 15.40 14.01 -3.28
C GLN A 369 14.01 13.63 -2.74
N SER A 370 13.75 13.84 -1.45
CA SER A 370 12.49 13.58 -0.76
C SER A 370 12.11 14.77 0.13
N SER A 371 10.83 14.90 0.47
CA SER A 371 10.35 15.89 1.46
C SER A 371 10.67 15.47 2.90
N HIS A 372 11.04 14.21 3.12
CA HIS A 372 11.31 13.66 4.45
C HIS A 372 12.52 12.71 4.44
N HIS A 373 12.99 12.37 5.63
CA HIS A 373 14.03 11.37 5.84
C HIS A 373 13.44 10.07 6.39
N ALA A 374 14.27 9.05 6.63
CA ALA A 374 13.82 7.75 7.12
C ALA A 374 13.06 7.80 8.45
N ILE A 375 12.20 6.80 8.66
CA ILE A 375 11.47 6.54 9.90
C ILE A 375 12.45 5.92 10.91
N ILE A 376 12.79 6.70 11.94
CA ILE A 376 13.74 6.34 13.00
C ILE A 376 13.14 6.62 14.38
N PRO A 377 13.67 6.03 15.47
CA PRO A 377 13.29 6.44 16.82
C PRO A 377 13.72 7.89 17.10
N THR A 378 13.00 8.57 17.98
CA THR A 378 13.37 9.88 18.52
C THR A 378 14.19 9.73 19.82
N GLY A 379 14.73 10.82 20.35
CA GLY A 379 15.40 10.84 21.65
C GLY A 379 14.47 10.63 22.86
N LYS A 380 13.15 10.52 22.66
CA LYS A 380 12.20 10.28 23.74
C LYS A 380 12.31 8.84 24.23
N GLN A 381 12.53 8.65 25.53
CA GLN A 381 12.51 7.34 26.16
C GLN A 381 11.11 6.68 26.00
N PRO A 382 11.03 5.47 25.41
CA PRO A 382 9.76 4.79 25.21
C PRO A 382 9.33 4.03 26.47
N ASP A 383 8.02 4.09 26.77
CA ASP A 383 7.39 3.19 27.73
C ASP A 383 6.63 2.09 26.96
N LEU A 384 7.29 0.95 26.75
CA LEU A 384 6.75 -0.15 25.95
C LEU A 384 5.48 -0.77 26.56
N ALA A 385 5.23 -0.62 27.86
CA ALA A 385 4.04 -1.16 28.51
C ALA A 385 2.75 -0.41 28.13
N THR A 386 2.88 0.84 27.67
CA THR A 386 1.76 1.67 27.21
C THR A 386 1.38 1.44 25.75
N LEU A 387 2.24 0.71 25.00
CA LEU A 387 2.03 0.42 23.59
C LEU A 387 1.18 -0.84 23.45
N SER A 388 0.26 -0.83 22.49
CA SER A 388 -0.37 -2.05 22.01
C SER A 388 0.68 -3.01 21.43
N GLU A 389 0.35 -4.30 21.33
CA GLU A 389 1.25 -5.30 20.73
C GLU A 389 1.71 -4.89 19.32
N GLN A 390 0.80 -4.34 18.53
CA GLN A 390 1.10 -3.87 17.18
C GLN A 390 2.03 -2.65 17.17
N GLU A 391 1.78 -1.65 18.03
CA GLU A 391 2.69 -0.50 18.21
C GLU A 391 4.08 -0.94 18.67
N ARG A 392 4.16 -1.89 19.62
CA ARG A 392 5.41 -2.47 20.10
C ARG A 392 6.16 -3.19 18.97
N ASN A 393 5.50 -4.04 18.20
CA ASN A 393 6.12 -4.76 17.09
C ASN A 393 6.68 -3.82 16.01
N VAL A 394 5.92 -2.78 15.62
CA VAL A 394 6.35 -1.78 14.65
C VAL A 394 7.54 -0.97 15.19
N TYR A 395 7.46 -0.51 16.44
CA TYR A 395 8.50 0.30 17.04
C TYR A 395 9.82 -0.47 17.22
N ILE A 396 9.76 -1.72 17.70
CA ILE A 396 10.93 -2.59 17.82
C ILE A 396 11.64 -2.75 16.47
N ALA A 397 10.89 -2.98 15.39
CA ALA A 397 11.48 -3.12 14.06
C ALA A 397 12.22 -1.84 13.61
N ILE A 398 11.63 -0.66 13.88
CA ILE A 398 12.25 0.63 13.59
C ILE A 398 13.56 0.81 14.39
N VAL A 399 13.54 0.49 15.69
CA VAL A 399 14.72 0.54 16.56
C VAL A 399 15.82 -0.41 16.05
N GLN A 400 15.47 -1.65 15.68
CA GLN A 400 16.43 -2.63 15.15
C GLN A 400 17.14 -2.14 13.89
N ARG A 401 16.39 -1.59 12.92
CA ARG A 401 16.98 -1.04 11.69
C ARG A 401 17.90 0.14 11.96
N TYR A 402 17.54 0.99 12.93
CA TYR A 402 18.36 2.13 13.33
C TYR A 402 19.65 1.69 14.03
N LEU A 403 19.56 0.84 15.08
CA LEU A 403 20.73 0.36 15.82
C LEU A 403 21.69 -0.44 14.94
N ALA A 404 21.19 -1.19 13.96
CA ALA A 404 22.00 -1.91 12.99
C ALA A 404 22.97 -1.01 12.18
N GLN A 405 22.70 0.30 12.06
CA GLN A 405 23.59 1.24 11.36
C GLN A 405 24.89 1.54 12.12
N PHE A 406 24.93 1.22 13.41
CA PHE A 406 26.05 1.50 14.31
C PHE A 406 26.77 0.22 14.77
N TYR A 407 26.58 -0.86 14.03
CA TYR A 407 27.36 -2.09 14.15
C TYR A 407 28.31 -2.21 12.96
N PRO A 408 29.42 -2.97 13.08
CA PRO A 408 30.26 -3.24 11.93
C PRO A 408 29.52 -4.03 10.85
N HIS A 409 30.05 -4.03 9.63
CA HIS A 409 29.55 -4.88 8.56
C HIS A 409 29.52 -6.35 9.01
N ALA A 410 28.44 -7.05 8.66
CA ALA A 410 28.50 -8.49 8.64
C ALA A 410 29.38 -8.94 7.46
N GLU A 411 30.20 -9.96 7.68
CA GLU A 411 31.14 -10.46 6.67
C GLU A 411 31.05 -11.97 6.53
N ASP A 412 31.01 -12.42 5.27
CA ASP A 412 30.94 -13.84 4.92
C ASP A 412 32.11 -14.22 4.02
N ASP A 413 32.61 -15.44 4.18
CA ASP A 413 33.39 -16.10 3.14
C ASP A 413 32.45 -16.84 2.21
N ALA A 414 32.34 -16.36 0.97
CA ALA A 414 31.62 -17.05 -0.10
C ALA A 414 32.63 -17.89 -0.90
N THR A 415 32.50 -19.22 -0.79
CA THR A 415 33.33 -20.17 -1.53
C THR A 415 32.54 -20.71 -2.72
N THR A 416 33.10 -20.62 -3.92
CA THR A 416 32.56 -21.25 -5.13
C THR A 416 33.46 -22.40 -5.54
N VAL A 417 32.87 -23.57 -5.77
CA VAL A 417 33.58 -24.74 -6.29
C VAL A 417 32.94 -25.19 -7.58
N GLU A 418 33.74 -25.35 -8.63
CA GLU A 418 33.35 -26.00 -9.87
C GLU A 418 34.19 -27.24 -10.10
N LEU A 419 33.54 -28.33 -10.51
CA LEU A 419 34.16 -29.63 -10.74
C LEU A 419 33.78 -30.14 -12.12
N THR A 420 34.70 -30.88 -12.75
CA THR A 420 34.49 -31.51 -14.05
C THR A 420 34.63 -33.02 -13.90
N CYS A 421 33.59 -33.77 -14.26
CA CYS A 421 33.57 -35.24 -14.31
C CYS A 421 33.27 -35.67 -15.74
N GLY A 422 34.29 -36.11 -16.48
CA GLY A 422 34.18 -36.35 -17.93
C GLY A 422 33.74 -35.07 -18.66
N ALA A 423 32.63 -35.13 -19.38
CA ALA A 423 32.03 -33.98 -20.08
C ALA A 423 31.13 -33.10 -19.20
N HIS A 424 30.86 -33.50 -17.95
CA HIS A 424 29.86 -32.85 -17.09
C HIS A 424 30.50 -31.90 -16.10
N ARG A 425 29.86 -30.73 -15.93
CA ARG A 425 30.26 -29.73 -14.95
C ARG A 425 29.31 -29.73 -13.76
N PHE A 426 29.87 -29.61 -12.57
CA PHE A 426 29.14 -29.46 -11.32
C PHE A 426 29.57 -28.18 -10.63
N LYS A 427 28.63 -27.51 -9.98
CA LYS A 427 28.88 -26.28 -9.22
C LYS A 427 28.19 -26.33 -7.87
N THR A 428 28.90 -25.84 -6.86
CA THR A 428 28.35 -25.58 -5.54
C THR A 428 28.88 -24.28 -4.98
N ARG A 429 28.11 -23.72 -4.05
CA ARG A 429 28.48 -22.52 -3.31
C ARG A 429 28.29 -22.79 -1.82
N GLY A 430 29.28 -22.40 -1.04
CA GLY A 430 29.26 -22.43 0.42
C GLY A 430 29.41 -21.00 0.95
N VAL A 431 28.75 -20.71 2.05
CA VAL A 431 28.87 -19.42 2.73
C VAL A 431 29.16 -19.68 4.20
N VAL A 432 30.25 -19.11 4.71
CA VAL A 432 30.64 -19.20 6.12
C VAL A 432 30.60 -17.79 6.71
N GLU A 433 29.70 -17.57 7.66
CA GLU A 433 29.65 -16.31 8.42
C GLU A 433 30.91 -16.18 9.28
N ARG A 434 31.54 -15.01 9.22
CA ARG A 434 32.83 -14.75 9.85
C ARG A 434 32.79 -13.57 10.80
N VAL A 435 32.02 -12.55 10.44
CA VAL A 435 31.65 -11.46 11.32
C VAL A 435 30.13 -11.34 11.29
N LYS A 436 29.47 -11.53 12.43
CA LYS A 436 28.01 -11.31 12.55
C LYS A 436 27.63 -9.87 12.27
N GLY A 437 28.44 -8.93 12.76
CA GLY A 437 28.22 -7.48 12.60
C GLY A 437 26.80 -7.08 12.98
N TRP A 438 26.19 -6.22 12.16
CA TRP A 438 24.83 -5.74 12.35
C TRP A 438 23.75 -6.84 12.37
N ARG A 439 24.02 -8.07 11.89
CA ARG A 439 23.04 -9.17 11.92
C ARG A 439 22.65 -9.57 13.34
N ILE A 440 23.50 -9.30 14.35
CA ILE A 440 23.16 -9.60 15.75
C ILE A 440 21.89 -8.90 16.22
N ILE A 441 21.63 -7.68 15.70
CA ILE A 441 20.44 -6.88 16.02
C ILE A 441 19.20 -7.47 15.38
N LEU A 442 19.36 -8.08 14.20
CA LEU A 442 18.27 -8.66 13.43
C LEU A 442 18.10 -10.15 13.67
N ALA A 443 18.93 -10.80 14.49
CA ALA A 443 18.90 -12.25 14.69
C ALA A 443 17.59 -12.75 15.34
N SER A 444 16.80 -11.87 15.96
CA SER A 444 15.44 -12.18 16.42
C SER A 444 14.39 -12.10 15.30
N GLU A 445 14.74 -11.53 14.15
CA GLU A 445 14.04 -11.74 12.89
C GLU A 445 14.38 -13.17 12.48
N GLY A 446 13.61 -14.15 12.95
CA GLY A 446 13.79 -15.56 12.55
C GLY A 446 14.06 -15.60 11.05
N ASP A 447 15.22 -16.17 10.68
CA ASP A 447 15.93 -16.12 9.40
C ASP A 447 15.01 -16.51 8.22
N THR A 448 14.01 -15.69 7.92
CA THR A 448 13.24 -15.72 6.67
C THR A 448 13.96 -14.78 5.74
N ASP A 449 15.07 -15.28 5.25
CA ASP A 449 15.81 -14.74 4.12
C ASP A 449 14.82 -14.63 2.94
N GLU A 450 14.16 -13.47 2.81
CA GLU A 450 13.21 -13.15 1.72
C GLU A 450 13.88 -13.18 0.33
N SER A 451 15.18 -13.51 0.27
CA SER A 451 15.91 -13.77 -0.96
C SER A 451 15.87 -15.24 -1.45
N GLN A 452 15.26 -16.16 -0.69
CA GLN A 452 15.19 -17.58 -1.05
C GLN A 452 13.86 -18.08 -1.64
N GLU A 453 12.80 -17.25 -1.70
CA GLU A 453 11.60 -17.62 -2.49
C GLU A 453 11.89 -17.44 -4.00
N GLY A 454 12.55 -18.43 -4.59
CA GLY A 454 12.78 -18.53 -6.04
C GLY A 454 14.15 -19.05 -6.45
N LYS A 455 15.13 -19.11 -5.54
CA LYS A 455 16.40 -19.80 -5.74
C LYS A 455 16.35 -21.08 -4.93
N GLY A 456 16.17 -22.22 -5.61
CA GLY A 456 16.03 -23.52 -4.95
C GLY A 456 17.15 -23.73 -3.92
N GLU A 457 16.75 -24.14 -2.72
CA GLU A 457 17.56 -24.50 -1.55
C GLU A 457 19.07 -24.66 -1.86
N GLU A 458 19.82 -23.55 -1.83
CA GLU A 458 21.26 -23.63 -1.62
C GLU A 458 21.42 -24.00 -0.14
N GLN A 459 21.53 -25.30 0.15
CA GLN A 459 21.85 -25.77 1.49
C GLN A 459 23.08 -25.00 1.98
N LYS A 460 22.99 -24.36 3.15
CA LYS A 460 24.12 -23.75 3.86
C LYS A 460 25.10 -24.87 4.26
N GLN A 461 25.88 -25.36 3.30
CA GLN A 461 26.90 -26.38 3.49
C GLN A 461 28.26 -25.72 3.68
N SER A 462 29.03 -26.20 4.65
CA SER A 462 30.44 -25.86 4.77
C SER A 462 31.23 -26.64 3.72
N LEU A 463 31.99 -25.93 2.88
CA LEU A 463 32.82 -26.58 1.87
C LEU A 463 34.22 -26.85 2.42
N PRO A 464 34.80 -28.05 2.18
CA PRO A 464 36.18 -28.33 2.58
C PRO A 464 37.16 -27.48 1.76
N VAL A 465 38.39 -27.34 2.26
CA VAL A 465 39.47 -26.71 1.50
C VAL A 465 39.89 -27.66 0.37
N LEU A 466 39.89 -27.16 -0.86
CA LEU A 466 40.29 -27.89 -2.06
C LEU A 466 41.34 -27.10 -2.85
N THR A 467 42.05 -27.76 -3.75
CA THR A 467 43.01 -27.12 -4.67
C THR A 467 42.54 -27.29 -6.12
N VAL A 468 42.74 -26.28 -6.96
CA VAL A 468 42.50 -26.42 -8.42
C VAL A 468 43.41 -27.52 -8.98
N GLY A 469 42.83 -28.42 -9.78
CA GLY A 469 43.49 -29.62 -10.29
C GLY A 469 43.40 -30.83 -9.35
N GLN A 470 42.89 -30.68 -8.12
CA GLN A 470 42.66 -31.80 -7.22
C GLN A 470 41.61 -32.75 -7.80
N SER A 471 41.91 -34.05 -7.76
CA SER A 471 40.96 -35.11 -8.10
C SER A 471 40.16 -35.52 -6.86
N VAL A 472 38.84 -35.63 -7.00
CA VAL A 472 37.89 -36.02 -5.95
C VAL A 472 36.91 -37.07 -6.47
N SER A 473 36.54 -38.04 -5.64
CA SER A 473 35.66 -39.13 -6.04
C SER A 473 34.19 -38.71 -5.99
N VAL A 474 33.40 -39.15 -6.97
CA VAL A 474 31.94 -39.01 -6.97
C VAL A 474 31.35 -40.17 -6.17
N SER A 475 31.20 -39.94 -4.87
CA SER A 475 30.65 -40.90 -3.90
C SER A 475 29.17 -41.24 -4.15
N SER A 476 28.38 -40.25 -4.56
CA SER A 476 26.99 -40.46 -4.98
C SER A 476 26.59 -39.50 -6.10
N ALA A 477 25.65 -39.91 -6.93
CA ALA A 477 25.00 -39.08 -7.94
C ALA A 477 23.54 -39.51 -8.01
N ARG A 478 22.61 -38.55 -7.89
CA ARG A 478 21.17 -38.83 -7.89
C ARG A 478 20.42 -37.81 -8.72
N VAL A 479 19.40 -38.30 -9.43
CA VAL A 479 18.40 -37.43 -10.08
C VAL A 479 17.45 -36.92 -9.01
N VAL A 480 17.26 -35.62 -8.96
CA VAL A 480 16.27 -34.96 -8.11
C VAL A 480 15.17 -34.43 -9.02
N GLU A 481 14.06 -35.15 -9.07
CA GLU A 481 12.87 -34.72 -9.78
C GLU A 481 12.17 -33.61 -9.01
N LYS A 482 11.97 -32.48 -9.68
CA LYS A 482 11.26 -31.31 -9.16
C LYS A 482 10.14 -30.94 -10.12
N LYS A 483 9.24 -30.08 -9.64
CA LYS A 483 8.14 -29.54 -10.44
C LYS A 483 8.18 -28.02 -10.41
N THR A 484 7.94 -27.40 -11.56
CA THR A 484 7.77 -25.94 -11.61
C THR A 484 6.54 -25.55 -10.79
N THR A 485 6.63 -24.50 -10.00
CA THR A 485 5.51 -23.98 -9.21
C THR A 485 4.89 -22.74 -9.87
N PRO A 486 3.57 -22.52 -9.72
CA PRO A 486 2.97 -21.26 -10.15
C PRO A 486 3.55 -20.09 -9.36
N PRO A 487 3.45 -18.85 -9.87
CA PRO A 487 3.80 -17.67 -9.08
C PRO A 487 2.94 -17.61 -7.81
N ALA A 488 3.48 -17.06 -6.72
CA ALA A 488 2.71 -16.89 -5.49
C ALA A 488 1.60 -15.83 -5.68
N HIS A 489 0.45 -16.00 -5.02
CA HIS A 489 -0.53 -14.90 -4.90
C HIS A 489 0.11 -13.69 -4.21
N PHE A 490 -0.41 -12.50 -4.50
CA PHE A 490 0.01 -11.32 -3.76
C PHE A 490 -0.40 -11.39 -2.29
N THR A 491 0.49 -10.96 -1.40
CA THR A 491 0.14 -10.46 -0.07
C THR A 491 0.01 -8.94 -0.19
N GLU A 492 -0.42 -8.25 0.87
CA GLU A 492 -0.40 -6.78 0.83
C GLU A 492 1.02 -6.23 0.68
N GLY A 493 2.00 -6.81 1.39
CA GLY A 493 3.40 -6.43 1.26
C GLY A 493 3.95 -6.61 -0.16
N SER A 494 3.68 -7.75 -0.81
CA SER A 494 4.15 -7.97 -2.18
C SER A 494 3.36 -7.22 -3.24
N LEU A 495 2.10 -6.85 -2.98
CA LEU A 495 1.34 -5.94 -3.85
C LEU A 495 1.88 -4.51 -3.77
N LEU A 496 2.18 -4.01 -2.57
CA LEU A 496 2.83 -2.69 -2.40
C LEU A 496 4.18 -2.63 -3.13
N ASP A 497 4.98 -3.68 -3.01
CA ASP A 497 6.26 -3.80 -3.72
C ASP A 497 6.08 -3.77 -5.24
N ALA A 498 5.06 -4.47 -5.76
CA ALA A 498 4.71 -4.46 -7.18
C ALA A 498 4.19 -3.11 -7.65
N MET A 499 3.40 -2.39 -6.85
CA MET A 499 2.94 -1.04 -7.15
C MET A 499 4.12 -0.07 -7.24
N ALA A 500 5.03 -0.09 -6.26
CA ALA A 500 6.22 0.77 -6.23
C ALA A 500 7.20 0.46 -7.38
N ASN A 501 7.30 -0.82 -7.79
CA ASN A 501 8.22 -1.27 -8.83
C ASN A 501 7.51 -1.65 -10.13
N ILE A 502 6.35 -1.04 -10.43
CA ILE A 502 5.51 -1.41 -11.58
C ILE A 502 6.27 -1.33 -12.91
N ALA A 503 7.29 -0.47 -13.01
CA ALA A 503 8.19 -0.36 -14.16
C ALA A 503 8.92 -1.68 -14.52
N ARG A 504 9.06 -2.62 -13.57
CA ARG A 504 9.68 -3.94 -13.82
C ARG A 504 8.74 -4.91 -14.52
N SER A 505 7.43 -4.64 -14.54
CA SER A 505 6.47 -5.49 -15.22
C SER A 505 6.77 -5.55 -16.72
N GLU A 506 6.67 -6.75 -17.29
CA GLU A 506 6.85 -7.01 -18.72
C GLU A 506 5.75 -6.34 -19.55
N ASN A 507 4.57 -6.12 -18.96
CA ASN A 507 3.42 -5.47 -19.59
C ASN A 507 3.58 -3.94 -19.76
N ILE A 508 4.72 -3.37 -19.33
CA ILE A 508 5.04 -1.96 -19.51
C ILE A 508 5.94 -1.78 -20.75
N PRO A 509 5.51 -1.01 -21.77
CA PRO A 509 6.36 -0.69 -22.89
C PRO A 509 7.62 0.07 -22.44
N ALA A 510 8.75 -0.21 -23.09
CA ALA A 510 10.07 0.32 -22.70
C ALA A 510 10.12 1.85 -22.49
N PRO A 511 9.48 2.70 -23.33
CA PRO A 511 9.50 4.16 -23.14
C PRO A 511 8.92 4.64 -21.80
N PHE A 512 7.98 3.88 -21.21
CA PHE A 512 7.29 4.28 -19.98
C PHE A 512 7.94 3.73 -18.72
N LYS A 513 8.88 2.77 -18.84
CA LYS A 513 9.57 2.19 -17.67
C LYS A 513 10.41 3.22 -16.92
N ALA A 514 11.10 4.12 -17.63
CA ALA A 514 11.91 5.17 -17.02
C ALA A 514 11.03 6.15 -16.22
N ILE A 515 9.95 6.63 -16.84
CA ILE A 515 9.00 7.56 -16.21
C ILE A 515 8.42 6.95 -14.93
N LEU A 516 7.90 5.72 -15.00
CA LEU A 516 7.34 5.04 -13.82
C LEU A 516 8.37 4.77 -12.72
N LYS A 517 9.66 4.65 -13.06
CA LYS A 517 10.74 4.50 -12.07
C LYS A 517 11.06 5.84 -11.40
N GLU A 518 11.02 6.94 -12.15
CA GLU A 518 11.25 8.29 -11.65
C GLU A 518 10.08 8.80 -10.79
N THR A 519 8.84 8.40 -11.09
CA THR A 519 7.62 8.88 -10.42
C THR A 519 7.14 7.97 -9.28
N ALA A 520 8.05 7.16 -8.70
CA ALA A 520 7.76 6.22 -7.61
C ALA A 520 6.65 5.16 -7.91
N GLY A 521 6.49 4.77 -9.18
CA GLY A 521 5.57 3.72 -9.59
C GLY A 521 4.09 4.11 -9.53
N LEU A 522 3.24 3.18 -9.10
CA LEU A 522 1.79 3.32 -9.10
C LEU A 522 1.28 3.83 -7.74
N GLY A 523 0.93 5.12 -7.69
CA GLY A 523 0.48 5.79 -6.47
C GLY A 523 1.63 6.23 -5.56
N THR A 524 1.42 7.31 -4.82
CA THR A 524 2.40 7.83 -3.87
C THR A 524 2.45 6.97 -2.61
N GLU A 525 3.58 7.04 -1.91
CA GLU A 525 3.85 6.32 -0.67
C GLU A 525 2.68 6.35 0.34
N ALA A 526 2.08 7.51 0.53
CA ALA A 526 0.98 7.72 1.46
C ALA A 526 -0.38 7.17 1.00
N THR A 527 -0.56 6.87 -0.31
CA THR A 527 -1.87 6.55 -0.90
C THR A 527 -2.05 5.08 -1.23
N ARG A 528 -0.97 4.30 -1.39
CA ARG A 528 -1.05 2.88 -1.80
C ARG A 528 -1.90 2.02 -0.85
N ALA A 529 -1.78 2.23 0.46
CA ALA A 529 -2.58 1.52 1.46
C ALA A 529 -4.09 1.78 1.29
N ALA A 530 -4.47 3.04 1.11
CA ALA A 530 -5.87 3.43 0.92
C ALA A 530 -6.46 2.89 -0.40
N ILE A 531 -5.64 2.76 -1.45
CA ILE A 531 -6.03 2.13 -2.71
C ILE A 531 -6.37 0.65 -2.51
N ILE A 532 -5.51 -0.10 -1.83
CA ILE A 532 -5.75 -1.51 -1.52
C ILE A 532 -7.03 -1.68 -0.68
N GLU A 533 -7.22 -0.85 0.34
CA GLU A 533 -8.45 -0.84 1.15
C GLU A 533 -9.69 -0.48 0.33
N THR A 534 -9.57 0.43 -0.63
CA THR A 534 -10.66 0.77 -1.55
C THR A 534 -11.05 -0.45 -2.38
N LEU A 535 -10.09 -1.17 -2.97
CA LEU A 535 -10.37 -2.38 -3.75
C LEU A 535 -11.07 -3.46 -2.92
N LYS A 536 -10.67 -3.66 -1.66
CA LYS A 536 -11.35 -4.57 -0.73
C LYS A 536 -12.75 -4.10 -0.38
N LYS A 537 -12.92 -2.82 -0.07
CA LYS A 537 -14.23 -2.22 0.29
C LYS A 537 -15.23 -2.33 -0.87
N ARG A 538 -14.75 -2.21 -2.11
CA ARG A 538 -15.55 -2.38 -3.33
C ARG A 538 -15.83 -3.85 -3.67
N GLY A 539 -15.16 -4.79 -2.99
CA GLY A 539 -15.34 -6.22 -3.21
C GLY A 539 -14.68 -6.72 -4.49
N PHE A 540 -13.65 -6.04 -5.00
CA PHE A 540 -12.88 -6.49 -6.16
C PHE A 540 -11.76 -7.46 -5.78
N ILE A 541 -11.25 -7.34 -4.56
CA ILE A 541 -10.26 -8.25 -3.99
C ILE A 541 -10.67 -8.65 -2.58
N ASP A 542 -10.41 -9.91 -2.24
CA ASP A 542 -10.61 -10.46 -0.90
C ASP A 542 -9.28 -10.92 -0.32
N ALA A 543 -9.13 -10.76 0.99
CA ALA A 543 -8.02 -11.35 1.74
C ALA A 543 -8.44 -12.73 2.27
N LYS A 544 -7.79 -13.81 1.81
CA LYS A 544 -8.01 -15.18 2.28
C LYS A 544 -6.80 -15.71 3.05
N GLY A 545 -7.03 -16.47 4.12
CA GLY A 545 -5.99 -16.96 5.03
C GLY A 545 -5.90 -16.16 6.33
N SER A 546 -4.92 -16.47 7.17
CA SER A 546 -4.71 -15.83 8.48
C SER A 546 -3.22 -15.56 8.74
N GLY A 547 -2.94 -14.51 9.51
CA GLY A 547 -1.58 -14.06 9.80
C GLY A 547 -0.76 -13.87 8.52
N LYS A 548 0.46 -14.40 8.52
CA LYS A 548 1.43 -14.31 7.40
C LYS A 548 0.98 -15.01 6.12
N SER A 549 0.02 -15.95 6.19
CA SER A 549 -0.50 -16.67 5.01
C SER A 549 -1.62 -15.93 4.27
N LYS A 550 -1.95 -14.70 4.69
CA LYS A 550 -3.01 -13.88 4.09
C LYS A 550 -2.65 -13.48 2.66
N LYS A 551 -3.42 -14.01 1.70
CA LYS A 551 -3.29 -13.78 0.25
C LYS A 551 -4.43 -12.91 -0.24
N LEU A 552 -4.14 -12.01 -1.16
CA LEU A 552 -5.12 -11.22 -1.91
C LEU A 552 -5.56 -12.00 -3.14
N ILE A 553 -6.86 -12.15 -3.30
CA ILE A 553 -7.48 -12.89 -4.41
C ILE A 553 -8.53 -12.01 -5.05
N SER A 554 -8.49 -11.89 -6.37
CA SER A 554 -9.48 -11.19 -7.17
C SER A 554 -10.84 -11.91 -7.13
N SER A 555 -11.91 -11.12 -6.95
CA SER A 555 -13.28 -11.59 -7.02
C SER A 555 -13.77 -11.70 -8.47
N ASP A 556 -14.94 -12.33 -8.67
CA ASP A 556 -15.57 -12.42 -9.99
C ASP A 556 -15.89 -11.04 -10.57
N SER A 557 -16.33 -10.09 -9.73
CA SER A 557 -16.59 -8.71 -10.17
C SER A 557 -15.29 -7.97 -10.54
N GLY A 558 -14.21 -8.20 -9.78
CA GLY A 558 -12.88 -7.65 -10.11
C GLY A 558 -12.36 -8.16 -11.44
N ARG A 559 -12.49 -9.46 -11.70
CA ARG A 559 -12.12 -10.10 -12.98
C ARG A 559 -13.01 -9.62 -14.13
N ALA A 560 -14.32 -9.54 -13.91
CA ALA A 560 -15.28 -9.05 -14.89
C ALA A 560 -14.94 -7.61 -15.30
N LEU A 561 -14.64 -6.74 -14.33
CA LEU A 561 -14.27 -5.36 -14.60
C LEU A 561 -12.98 -5.28 -15.43
N ILE A 562 -11.90 -5.93 -14.98
CA ILE A 562 -10.62 -5.89 -15.70
C ILE A 562 -10.73 -6.51 -17.09
N GLY A 563 -11.50 -7.59 -17.24
CA GLY A 563 -11.71 -8.24 -18.54
C GLY A 563 -12.55 -7.43 -19.52
N ALA A 564 -13.39 -6.51 -19.03
CA ALA A 564 -14.24 -5.66 -19.87
C ALA A 564 -13.59 -4.32 -20.25
N LEU A 565 -12.62 -3.84 -19.45
CA LEU A 565 -11.96 -2.56 -19.70
C LEU A 565 -10.91 -2.67 -20.80
N PRO A 566 -10.76 -1.63 -21.65
CA PRO A 566 -9.69 -1.58 -22.62
C PRO A 566 -8.35 -1.29 -21.91
N ASP A 567 -7.25 -1.57 -22.61
CA ASP A 567 -5.90 -1.43 -22.07
C ASP A 567 -5.57 0.02 -21.72
N GLU A 568 -6.07 1.00 -22.48
CA GLU A 568 -5.82 2.42 -22.25
C GLU A 568 -6.34 2.91 -20.88
N ILE A 569 -7.33 2.23 -20.29
CA ILE A 569 -7.89 2.55 -18.97
C ILE A 569 -7.28 1.68 -17.87
N SER A 570 -7.05 0.39 -18.15
CA SER A 570 -6.66 -0.59 -17.13
C SER A 570 -5.15 -0.73 -16.98
N ASN A 571 -4.35 -0.28 -17.94
CA ASN A 571 -2.89 -0.35 -17.92
C ASN A 571 -2.29 0.85 -17.13
N PRO A 572 -1.22 0.66 -16.34
CA PRO A 572 -0.54 1.76 -15.64
C PRO A 572 0.14 2.80 -16.55
N VAL A 573 0.24 2.59 -17.87
CA VAL A 573 0.82 3.54 -18.83
C VAL A 573 0.13 4.92 -18.78
N MET A 574 -1.19 4.99 -18.60
CA MET A 574 -1.89 6.26 -18.44
C MET A 574 -1.35 7.07 -17.25
N THR A 575 -1.04 6.40 -16.14
CA THR A 575 -0.42 7.04 -14.97
C THR A 575 0.96 7.59 -15.32
N ALA A 576 1.77 6.87 -16.10
CA ALA A 576 3.08 7.36 -16.55
C ALA A 576 2.96 8.64 -17.39
N ILE A 577 2.07 8.64 -18.38
CA ILE A 577 1.83 9.78 -19.28
C ILE A 577 1.35 11.00 -18.50
N TRP A 578 0.48 10.79 -17.51
CA TRP A 578 0.01 11.85 -16.64
C TRP A 578 1.14 12.44 -15.82
N GLU A 579 1.93 11.64 -15.11
CA GLU A 579 3.03 12.19 -14.31
C GLU A 579 4.05 12.96 -15.17
N GLN A 580 4.37 12.49 -16.39
CA GLN A 580 5.19 13.26 -17.33
C GLN A 580 4.56 14.61 -17.70
N SER A 581 3.25 14.65 -17.93
CA SER A 581 2.54 15.89 -18.26
C SER A 581 2.47 16.83 -17.06
N LEU A 582 2.29 16.30 -15.86
CA LEU A 582 2.28 17.07 -14.62
C LEU A 582 3.65 17.68 -14.34
N ASP A 583 4.74 16.94 -14.58
CA ASP A 583 6.10 17.46 -14.48
C ASP A 583 6.37 18.55 -15.53
N ALA A 584 5.75 18.47 -16.71
CA ALA A 584 5.79 19.54 -17.69
C ALA A 584 5.08 20.81 -17.18
N ILE A 585 3.98 20.68 -16.43
CA ILE A 585 3.32 21.83 -15.77
C ILE A 585 4.24 22.44 -14.70
N GLU A 586 4.90 21.61 -13.87
CA GLU A 586 5.86 22.10 -12.88
C GLU A 586 7.02 22.88 -13.52
N LYS A 587 7.47 22.43 -14.69
CA LYS A 587 8.53 23.09 -15.48
C LYS A 587 8.02 24.23 -16.36
N ARG A 588 6.73 24.60 -16.26
CA ARG A 588 6.05 25.62 -17.07
C ARG A 588 6.11 25.36 -18.59
N ALA A 589 6.29 24.11 -18.99
CA ALA A 589 6.29 23.67 -20.38
C ALA A 589 4.89 23.25 -20.89
N MET A 590 3.92 23.13 -19.98
CA MET A 590 2.51 22.85 -20.28
C MET A 590 1.63 23.65 -19.31
N THR A 591 0.48 24.13 -19.75
CA THR A 591 -0.48 24.79 -18.85
C THR A 591 -1.46 23.79 -18.23
N LEU A 592 -2.09 24.18 -17.12
CA LEU A 592 -3.21 23.44 -16.53
C LEU A 592 -4.31 23.19 -17.56
N ASP A 593 -4.66 24.20 -18.36
CA ASP A 593 -5.74 24.14 -19.33
C ASP A 593 -5.41 23.19 -20.49
N ASP A 594 -4.19 23.24 -21.03
CA ASP A 594 -3.75 22.31 -22.08
C ASP A 594 -3.84 20.85 -21.61
N PHE A 595 -3.42 20.60 -20.36
CA PHE A 595 -3.51 19.27 -19.77
C PHE A 595 -4.97 18.83 -19.61
N MET A 596 -5.83 19.69 -19.06
CA MET A 596 -7.24 19.39 -18.83
C MET A 596 -8.00 19.16 -20.13
N GLN A 597 -7.76 19.95 -21.18
CA GLN A 597 -8.37 19.74 -22.50
C GLN A 597 -8.07 18.35 -23.08
N ARG A 598 -6.85 17.84 -22.88
CA ARG A 598 -6.50 16.46 -23.29
C ARG A 598 -7.29 15.42 -22.50
N GLN A 599 -7.44 15.60 -21.19
CA GLN A 599 -8.20 14.67 -20.35
C GLN A 599 -9.70 14.69 -20.67
N GLU A 600 -10.25 15.87 -20.92
CA GLU A 600 -11.63 16.05 -21.36
C GLU A 600 -11.87 15.38 -22.72
N GLY A 601 -10.97 15.60 -23.68
CA GLY A 601 -11.01 14.94 -24.99
C GLY A 601 -11.00 13.41 -24.85
N PHE A 602 -10.11 12.87 -24.02
CA PHE A 602 -10.02 11.44 -23.75
C PHE A 602 -11.32 10.88 -23.15
N VAL A 603 -11.84 11.48 -22.10
CA VAL A 603 -13.08 11.02 -21.44
C VAL A 603 -14.27 11.11 -22.39
N ARG A 604 -14.39 12.20 -23.17
CA ARG A 604 -15.43 12.35 -24.19
C ARG A 604 -15.34 11.27 -25.26
N ALA A 605 -14.15 10.97 -25.75
CA ALA A 605 -13.93 9.93 -26.75
C ALA A 605 -14.36 8.56 -26.23
N ILE A 606 -13.92 8.16 -25.03
CA ILE A 606 -14.31 6.86 -24.44
C ILE A 606 -15.82 6.77 -24.26
N VAL A 607 -16.45 7.77 -23.64
CA VAL A 607 -17.91 7.74 -23.40
C VAL A 607 -18.68 7.71 -24.72
N SER A 608 -18.25 8.48 -25.72
CA SER A 608 -18.87 8.50 -27.04
C SER A 608 -18.78 7.13 -27.73
N LYS A 609 -17.60 6.50 -27.73
CA LYS A 609 -17.41 5.16 -28.32
C LYS A 609 -18.25 4.09 -27.65
N VAL A 610 -18.43 4.17 -26.33
CA VAL A 610 -19.31 3.23 -25.61
C VAL A 610 -20.77 3.47 -25.96
N LYS A 611 -21.21 4.74 -26.03
CA LYS A 611 -22.59 5.09 -26.42
C LYS A 611 -22.93 4.72 -27.86
N SER A 612 -21.99 4.87 -28.79
CA SER A 612 -22.19 4.51 -30.20
C SER A 612 -22.09 3.00 -30.46
N GLY A 613 -21.60 2.23 -29.49
CA GLY A 613 -21.32 0.79 -29.65
C GLY A 613 -20.01 0.47 -30.36
N GLU A 614 -19.20 1.47 -30.73
CA GLU A 614 -17.83 1.28 -31.28
C GLU A 614 -16.92 0.58 -30.26
N LEU A 615 -17.07 0.90 -28.98
CA LEU A 615 -16.38 0.25 -27.87
C LEU A 615 -17.38 -0.54 -27.02
N GLN A 616 -17.35 -1.86 -27.13
CA GLN A 616 -18.22 -2.74 -26.34
C GLN A 616 -17.51 -3.23 -25.07
N LEU A 617 -17.84 -2.63 -23.93
CA LEU A 617 -17.41 -3.09 -22.61
C LEU A 617 -18.28 -4.27 -22.17
N LYS A 618 -17.94 -5.49 -22.63
CA LYS A 618 -18.74 -6.69 -22.38
C LYS A 618 -18.49 -7.23 -20.97
N LEU A 619 -19.40 -6.91 -20.06
CA LEU A 619 -19.44 -7.55 -18.75
C LEU A 619 -20.18 -8.89 -18.83
N PRO A 620 -19.63 -9.98 -18.24
CA PRO A 620 -20.32 -11.24 -18.16
C PRO A 620 -21.60 -11.08 -17.34
N LYS A 621 -22.73 -11.62 -17.83
CA LYS A 621 -24.01 -11.60 -17.11
C LYS A 621 -23.84 -12.22 -15.73
N HIS A 622 -24.24 -11.49 -14.71
CA HIS A 622 -24.21 -11.93 -13.33
C HIS A 622 -25.64 -12.15 -12.84
N VAL A 623 -25.92 -13.40 -12.44
CA VAL A 623 -27.19 -13.71 -11.79
C VAL A 623 -26.97 -13.59 -10.30
N GLU A 624 -27.35 -12.44 -9.74
CA GLU A 624 -27.40 -12.32 -8.29
C GLU A 624 -28.39 -13.33 -7.72
N VAL A 625 -27.96 -14.06 -6.68
CA VAL A 625 -28.87 -14.87 -5.89
C VAL A 625 -29.87 -13.92 -5.23
N THR A 626 -31.15 -14.09 -5.57
CA THR A 626 -32.25 -13.31 -5.02
C THR A 626 -33.28 -14.22 -4.37
N HIS A 627 -34.09 -13.66 -3.49
CA HIS A 627 -35.19 -14.37 -2.83
C HIS A 627 -36.47 -13.53 -2.86
N PRO A 628 -37.66 -14.15 -2.94
CA PRO A 628 -38.90 -13.40 -2.84
C PRO A 628 -39.06 -12.82 -1.44
N CYS A 629 -39.51 -11.57 -1.35
CA CYS A 629 -39.82 -10.91 -0.10
C CYS A 629 -41.04 -11.58 0.53
N PRO A 630 -40.98 -12.08 1.76
CA PRO A 630 -42.10 -12.79 2.37
C PRO A 630 -43.28 -11.88 2.76
N LEU A 631 -43.08 -10.55 2.71
CA LEU A 631 -44.12 -9.57 2.98
C LEU A 631 -44.86 -9.16 1.70
N CYS A 632 -44.14 -8.81 0.63
CA CYS A 632 -44.72 -8.21 -0.58
C CYS A 632 -44.44 -8.98 -1.88
N GLY A 633 -43.75 -10.12 -1.83
CA GLY A 633 -43.42 -10.95 -3.00
C GLY A 633 -42.30 -10.43 -3.91
N GLN A 634 -41.91 -9.16 -3.80
CA GLN A 634 -40.85 -8.56 -4.62
C GLN A 634 -39.46 -9.08 -4.27
N THR A 635 -38.50 -8.90 -5.17
CA THR A 635 -37.12 -9.37 -5.02
C THR A 635 -36.44 -8.83 -3.76
N MET A 636 -35.75 -9.70 -3.02
CA MET A 636 -34.80 -9.36 -1.98
C MET A 636 -33.38 -9.55 -2.50
N HIS A 637 -32.52 -8.58 -2.20
CA HIS A 637 -31.09 -8.62 -2.50
C HIS A 637 -30.30 -8.80 -1.22
N SER A 638 -29.22 -9.56 -1.32
CA SER A 638 -28.21 -9.65 -0.26
C SER A 638 -27.42 -8.35 -0.23
N ARG A 639 -27.27 -7.75 0.95
CA ARG A 639 -26.58 -6.49 1.17
C ARG A 639 -25.60 -6.64 2.32
N LYS A 640 -24.47 -5.94 2.23
CA LYS A 640 -23.42 -5.92 3.26
C LYS A 640 -23.62 -4.72 4.18
N GLY A 641 -23.92 -4.97 5.46
CA GLY A 641 -23.88 -3.99 6.55
C GLY A 641 -22.75 -4.32 7.52
N LYS A 642 -23.00 -4.27 8.84
CA LYS A 642 -22.08 -4.88 9.83
C LYS A 642 -21.97 -6.40 9.63
N THR A 643 -23.07 -7.02 9.22
CA THR A 643 -23.18 -8.40 8.74
C THR A 643 -23.91 -8.40 7.41
N MET A 644 -23.86 -9.51 6.67
CA MET A 644 -24.74 -9.69 5.50
C MET A 644 -26.20 -9.76 5.96
N PHE A 645 -27.09 -9.13 5.21
CA PHE A 645 -28.53 -9.16 5.43
C PHE A 645 -29.27 -9.12 4.09
N TRP A 646 -30.54 -9.51 4.08
CA TRP A 646 -31.40 -9.48 2.92
C TRP A 646 -32.37 -8.32 3.05
N ALA A 647 -32.46 -7.48 2.02
CA ALA A 647 -33.39 -6.36 1.99
C ALA A 647 -34.31 -6.43 0.77
N CYS A 648 -35.58 -6.13 0.98
CA CYS A 648 -36.54 -5.94 -0.10
C CYS A 648 -36.09 -4.81 -1.05
N ALA A 649 -36.25 -5.03 -2.36
CA ALA A 649 -35.93 -4.04 -3.38
C ALA A 649 -36.76 -2.76 -3.25
N ASN A 650 -38.03 -2.87 -2.84
CA ASN A 650 -38.90 -1.73 -2.60
C ASN A 650 -38.77 -1.22 -1.16
N LYS A 651 -37.79 -0.33 -0.99
CA LYS A 651 -37.46 0.26 0.31
C LYS A 651 -38.57 1.16 0.86
N GLU A 652 -39.27 1.89 -0.01
CA GLU A 652 -40.25 2.91 0.39
C GLU A 652 -41.58 2.31 0.83
N ALA A 653 -42.09 1.30 0.10
CA ALA A 653 -43.38 0.68 0.44
C ALA A 653 -43.26 -0.51 1.40
N CYS A 654 -42.17 -1.29 1.33
CA CYS A 654 -42.01 -2.51 2.13
C CYS A 654 -40.87 -2.38 3.15
N GLY A 655 -39.65 -2.11 2.67
CA GLY A 655 -38.49 -1.88 3.54
C GLY A 655 -38.09 -3.06 4.44
N LEU A 656 -38.62 -4.28 4.20
CA LEU A 656 -38.31 -5.45 5.03
C LEU A 656 -36.83 -5.80 4.94
N ILE A 657 -36.22 -6.01 6.11
CA ILE A 657 -34.86 -6.51 6.28
C ILE A 657 -34.89 -7.81 7.08
N LEU A 658 -34.15 -8.81 6.61
CA LEU A 658 -33.96 -10.11 7.27
C LEU A 658 -32.46 -10.38 7.42
N ASP A 659 -32.06 -10.99 8.52
CA ASP A 659 -30.66 -11.39 8.72
C ASP A 659 -30.25 -12.43 7.67
N ASN A 660 -28.96 -12.53 7.35
CA ASN A 660 -28.46 -13.59 6.47
C ASN A 660 -28.20 -14.88 7.26
N ALA A 661 -28.85 -15.97 6.87
CA ALA A 661 -28.64 -17.31 7.37
C ALA A 661 -28.05 -18.18 6.24
N ARG A 662 -26.73 -18.40 6.26
CA ARG A 662 -26.00 -19.24 5.27
C ARG A 662 -26.30 -18.86 3.81
N GLY A 663 -26.34 -17.57 3.51
CA GLY A 663 -26.57 -17.08 2.14
C GLY A 663 -28.05 -17.04 1.73
N LYS A 664 -28.98 -17.11 2.68
CA LYS A 664 -30.43 -16.96 2.46
C LYS A 664 -31.03 -16.03 3.52
N PRO A 665 -32.21 -15.41 3.28
CA PRO A 665 -32.93 -14.69 4.32
C PRO A 665 -33.19 -15.61 5.52
N ALA A 666 -32.99 -15.09 6.73
CA ALA A 666 -33.24 -15.81 7.97
C ALA A 666 -34.67 -16.37 7.99
N ALA A 667 -34.81 -17.51 8.68
CA ALA A 667 -36.10 -18.19 8.81
C ALA A 667 -37.16 -17.20 9.32
N HIS A 668 -38.28 -17.17 8.60
CA HIS A 668 -39.35 -16.22 8.81
C HIS A 668 -40.71 -16.88 8.58
N GLN A 669 -41.74 -16.32 9.20
CA GLN A 669 -43.13 -16.72 8.96
C GLN A 669 -44.01 -15.48 8.97
N LYS A 670 -45.10 -15.45 8.20
CA LYS A 670 -46.05 -14.32 8.26
C LYS A 670 -46.52 -14.13 9.70
N CYS A 671 -46.40 -12.90 10.21
CA CYS A 671 -46.92 -12.58 11.52
C CYS A 671 -48.44 -12.43 11.43
N SER A 672 -49.16 -12.91 12.44
CA SER A 672 -50.61 -12.74 12.56
C SER A 672 -51.06 -11.28 12.73
N CYS A 673 -50.14 -10.30 12.79
CA CYS A 673 -50.50 -8.88 12.74
C CYS A 673 -50.72 -8.35 11.31
N GLY A 674 -50.38 -9.11 10.26
CA GLY A 674 -50.47 -8.70 8.86
C GLY A 674 -49.46 -7.64 8.40
N LYS A 675 -48.85 -6.89 9.33
CA LYS A 675 -47.92 -5.79 9.06
C LYS A 675 -46.44 -6.21 8.95
N GLY A 676 -46.10 -7.46 9.28
CA GLY A 676 -44.72 -7.93 9.30
C GLY A 676 -44.58 -9.45 9.30
N VAL A 677 -43.35 -9.92 9.46
CA VAL A 677 -43.01 -11.35 9.58
C VAL A 677 -42.37 -11.62 10.94
N GLN A 678 -42.63 -12.78 11.52
CA GLN A 678 -41.89 -13.30 12.67
C GLN A 678 -40.49 -13.68 12.20
N VAL A 679 -39.45 -13.09 12.79
CA VAL A 679 -38.04 -13.35 12.48
C VAL A 679 -37.38 -13.98 13.70
N ARG A 680 -36.64 -15.07 13.47
CA ARG A 680 -35.85 -15.75 14.51
C ARG A 680 -34.63 -14.92 14.90
N LYS A 681 -34.51 -14.56 16.18
CA LYS A 681 -33.44 -13.72 16.74
C LYS A 681 -32.70 -14.45 17.86
N SER A 682 -31.43 -14.11 18.05
CA SER A 682 -30.63 -14.61 19.18
C SER A 682 -31.06 -13.91 20.48
N GLY A 683 -31.26 -14.68 21.54
CA GLY A 683 -31.55 -14.20 22.88
C GLY A 683 -30.30 -13.67 23.60
N LYS A 684 -30.48 -13.23 24.86
CA LYS A 684 -29.38 -12.73 25.70
C LYS A 684 -28.38 -13.82 26.07
N GLU A 685 -28.84 -15.06 26.21
CA GLU A 685 -27.99 -16.22 26.49
C GLU A 685 -27.51 -16.87 25.19
N LYS A 686 -26.21 -17.20 25.14
CA LYS A 686 -25.59 -17.85 23.98
C LYS A 686 -26.31 -19.18 23.68
N GLY A 687 -26.82 -19.31 22.46
CA GLY A 687 -27.52 -20.52 22.00
C GLY A 687 -29.03 -20.53 22.21
N LYS A 688 -29.60 -19.54 22.92
CA LYS A 688 -31.07 -19.36 23.01
C LYS A 688 -31.55 -18.44 21.90
N PHE A 689 -32.73 -18.74 21.36
CA PHE A 689 -33.39 -17.97 20.30
C PHE A 689 -34.82 -17.64 20.69
N TYR A 690 -35.39 -16.61 20.06
CA TYR A 690 -36.80 -16.27 20.15
C TYR A 690 -37.28 -15.70 18.81
N TRP A 691 -38.59 -15.71 18.58
CA TRP A 691 -39.18 -15.10 17.39
C TRP A 691 -39.78 -13.74 17.74
N SER A 692 -39.58 -12.76 16.87
CA SER A 692 -40.12 -11.41 17.05
C SER A 692 -40.59 -10.83 15.73
N CYS A 693 -41.72 -10.12 15.76
CA CYS A 693 -42.24 -9.45 14.59
C CYS A 693 -41.26 -8.39 14.05
N SER A 694 -41.08 -8.34 12.73
CA SER A 694 -40.29 -7.33 12.03
C SER A 694 -40.91 -5.93 12.11
N ALA A 695 -42.23 -5.84 12.26
CA ALA A 695 -42.99 -4.59 12.38
C ALA A 695 -43.10 -4.07 13.83
N TRP A 696 -42.14 -4.41 14.69
CA TRP A 696 -42.16 -3.99 16.10
C TRP A 696 -42.10 -2.47 16.29
N LYS A 697 -41.41 -1.75 15.39
CA LYS A 697 -41.41 -0.28 15.36
C LYS A 697 -42.75 0.33 14.95
N GLN A 698 -43.62 -0.46 14.32
CA GLN A 698 -44.99 -0.07 13.95
C GLN A 698 -46.01 -0.55 15.01
N GLY A 699 -45.53 -0.89 16.22
CA GLY A 699 -46.37 -1.24 17.37
C GLY A 699 -46.62 -2.74 17.58
N CYS A 700 -46.12 -3.64 16.73
CA CYS A 700 -46.34 -5.08 16.94
C CYS A 700 -45.37 -5.69 17.96
N THR A 701 -45.87 -6.01 19.16
CA THR A 701 -45.07 -6.59 20.26
C THR A 701 -45.04 -8.12 20.29
N LYS A 702 -45.69 -8.80 19.33
CA LYS A 702 -45.79 -10.27 19.30
C LYS A 702 -44.40 -10.93 19.26
N ARG A 703 -44.11 -11.74 20.28
CA ARG A 703 -42.90 -12.57 20.41
C ARG A 703 -43.28 -14.01 20.72
N HIS A 704 -42.46 -14.97 20.32
CA HIS A 704 -42.71 -16.39 20.60
C HIS A 704 -41.43 -17.08 21.05
N PHE A 705 -41.58 -18.14 21.84
CA PHE A 705 -40.46 -19.04 22.15
C PHE A 705 -39.95 -19.71 20.87
N ASP A 706 -38.65 -20.04 20.84
CA ASP A 706 -38.07 -20.85 19.78
C ASP A 706 -38.09 -22.32 20.18
N GLU A 707 -38.82 -23.14 19.42
CA GLU A 707 -38.87 -24.58 19.60
C GLU A 707 -38.05 -25.27 18.51
N LYS A 708 -36.75 -25.46 18.79
CA LYS A 708 -35.80 -26.10 17.85
C LYS A 708 -35.84 -25.45 16.45
N GLY A 709 -35.93 -24.12 16.39
CA GLY A 709 -36.01 -23.38 15.13
C GLY A 709 -37.41 -23.24 14.53
N LYS A 710 -38.48 -23.54 15.28
CA LYS A 710 -39.87 -23.25 14.93
C LYS A 710 -40.49 -22.25 15.90
N ILE A 711 -41.58 -21.61 15.47
CA ILE A 711 -42.38 -20.70 16.31
C ILE A 711 -43.13 -21.53 17.34
N GLY A 712 -42.79 -21.34 18.62
CA GLY A 712 -43.50 -21.92 19.76
C GLY A 712 -44.59 -20.99 20.32
N PRO A 713 -45.00 -21.22 21.59
CA PRO A 713 -45.99 -20.40 22.28
C PRO A 713 -45.62 -18.91 22.31
N GLN A 714 -46.63 -18.05 22.26
CA GLN A 714 -46.44 -16.61 22.36
C GLN A 714 -45.89 -16.26 23.77
N ILE A 715 -44.89 -15.39 23.80
CA ILE A 715 -44.28 -14.89 25.05
C ILE A 715 -45.14 -13.72 25.53
N GLY A 716 -45.62 -13.79 26.77
CA GLY A 716 -46.40 -12.72 27.41
C GLY A 716 -47.83 -12.61 26.88
N SER A 717 -48.45 -13.74 26.52
CA SER A 717 -49.91 -13.86 26.40
C SER A 717 -50.60 -13.77 27.74
#